data_AF-A0A972DE41-F1
#
_entry.id   AF-A0A972DE41-F1
#
_cell.length_a   1.000
_cell.length_b   1.000
_cell.length_c   1.000
_cell.angle_alpha   90.00
_cell.angle_beta   90.00
_cell.angle_gamma   90.00
#
_symmetry.space_group_name_H-M   'P 1'
#
loop_
_entity.id
_entity.type
_entity.pdbx_description
1 polymer ?
#
loop_
_entity_poly.entity_id
_entity_poly.type
_entity_poly.pdbx_seq_one_letter_code
_entity_poly.pdbx_strand_id
1 'polypeptide(L)'
;MLKKRRGILIIGAVFLVLAVSLIIILSGSPRTDMVIEQDGIATRSLHQDPYEYHKNLEAFLFELKKGRMTNQEIVEIIELIKRDLEEIGSYYEILPAAMAGNAGALFEEGNPIGGGKGYKDIKRTGKYSVRTAAQLVKAVNSAKEGDVIFVHKDAKIDLTDYMIAQNYTIRLKDGVTLASDRGKDGSEGGVIYTNAIVDRPMIDAGSNVRITGLVIQGPDSKRRDLEDMKAGVGIFSDGSFVTIDNCEISGFGEAAIELKNGENHLVANNYIHHNRNIGKGYGIRVINAKVRIENNLFNRNNISIYGDGGDRCSLEIVNNVEMGENYEACVMMGSLSSNGSLRTGETLIIQNNTYMTEQNPFNILGLPKTKLEIKDNYFAKSEGQYDKKKLYGEKNEYKEFYTGNEFSLLKKAGVKEQKLPFTYSVEMNRTGVTNRVFYGDLEVSQAYLKNLQDILIEEEKTDLETVKQEVEKALMEIECYDRYYEFIGRTYFEVNGEIYGAVPKGNNPLGGGYGYEEIFTTGDYVVETKDQLLEALAIAKSGEVIFIKGDAVIDLTAIKETIKVNDGITIASDRGNNGSTGALVFSDSFVTPLFQAGKDVRFTGITFKGADPERRIEFHSRTLIGSEALGRDVYYRLPALDCILTDKDNLTVDNCEFSGFSHAAIFIRQGNNHHFHHNFFHHNQRQGLGYGICLDVSTAVIEYNLMNANRHDIAGTGRPKSGYYASNNVQMGISLSHCFDMHGGSDRGDGTDIAGEYVIMFNNLFLSNEYPYYLRGTPTDTQEFYNNALYNALGFWQKGPLYGSGERQKYIHVYNNLFNIKGENATVVK
;
A
#
# COMPACT_ATOMS: atom_id res chain seq x y z
N MET A 1 -55.72 -85.57 14.01
CA MET A 1 -56.95 -84.76 13.82
C MET A 1 -56.56 -83.49 13.07
N LEU A 2 -56.74 -83.40 11.75
CA LEU A 2 -57.91 -82.83 11.02
C LEU A 2 -58.04 -81.30 11.28
N LYS A 3 -57.98 -80.34 10.33
CA LYS A 3 -58.22 -80.20 8.87
C LYS A 3 -57.46 -78.95 8.34
N LYS A 4 -56.66 -79.00 7.27
CA LYS A 4 -56.93 -78.62 5.84
C LYS A 4 -57.35 -77.15 5.56
N ARG A 5 -56.54 -76.41 4.76
CA ARG A 5 -56.76 -76.16 3.31
C ARG A 5 -55.63 -75.34 2.60
N ARG A 6 -55.13 -75.91 1.48
CA ARG A 6 -54.73 -75.34 0.14
C ARG A 6 -53.66 -74.22 0.12
N GLY A 7 -52.45 -74.41 -0.42
CA GLY A 7 -52.07 -74.54 -1.86
C GLY A 7 -51.73 -73.12 -2.41
N ILE A 8 -50.70 -72.79 -3.21
CA ILE A 8 -49.89 -73.43 -4.24
C ILE A 8 -48.71 -72.45 -4.59
N LEU A 9 -47.52 -73.00 -4.91
CA LEU A 9 -46.42 -72.53 -5.78
C LEU A 9 -45.84 -71.08 -5.81
N ILE A 10 -44.50 -71.08 -5.94
CA ILE A 10 -43.57 -70.08 -6.55
C ILE A 10 -43.10 -68.94 -5.65
N ILE A 11 -41.92 -69.12 -5.05
CA ILE A 11 -41.03 -68.03 -4.61
C ILE A 11 -39.75 -68.17 -5.44
N GLY A 12 -39.62 -67.29 -6.43
CA GLY A 12 -38.48 -67.28 -7.35
C GLY A 12 -38.60 -66.22 -8.43
N ALA A 13 -39.06 -65.00 -8.10
CA ALA A 13 -39.09 -63.86 -9.03
C ALA A 13 -39.45 -62.51 -8.34
N VAL A 14 -38.87 -62.17 -7.17
CA VAL A 14 -39.10 -60.82 -6.56
C VAL A 14 -37.82 -60.07 -6.20
N PHE A 15 -36.64 -60.67 -6.32
CA PHE A 15 -35.37 -59.97 -6.03
C PHE A 15 -34.71 -59.26 -7.23
N LEU A 16 -35.36 -59.18 -8.39
CA LEU A 16 -34.77 -58.59 -9.61
C LEU A 16 -35.54 -57.39 -10.20
N VAL A 17 -36.55 -56.85 -9.51
CA VAL A 17 -37.31 -55.66 -10.00
C VAL A 17 -37.22 -54.46 -9.04
N LEU A 18 -36.68 -54.63 -7.83
CA LEU A 18 -36.36 -53.52 -6.91
C LEU A 18 -34.91 -53.01 -7.04
N ALA A 19 -34.06 -53.68 -7.82
CA ALA A 19 -32.66 -53.28 -8.06
C ALA A 19 -32.47 -52.45 -9.35
N VAL A 20 -33.52 -52.24 -10.15
CA VAL A 20 -33.46 -51.49 -11.42
C VAL A 20 -34.16 -50.13 -11.35
N SER A 21 -34.94 -49.86 -10.29
CA SER A 21 -35.59 -48.56 -10.07
C SER A 21 -34.84 -47.64 -9.08
N LEU A 22 -33.63 -48.02 -8.65
CA LEU A 22 -32.73 -47.19 -7.84
C LEU A 22 -31.44 -46.78 -8.58
N ILE A 23 -31.45 -46.87 -9.91
CA ILE A 23 -30.34 -46.46 -10.80
C ILE A 23 -30.77 -45.33 -11.77
N ILE A 24 -31.97 -44.76 -11.61
CA ILE A 24 -32.44 -43.60 -12.40
C ILE A 24 -32.94 -42.46 -11.48
N ILE A 25 -32.19 -42.19 -10.40
CA ILE A 25 -32.22 -40.90 -9.69
C ILE A 25 -30.77 -40.55 -9.31
N LEU A 26 -29.92 -40.38 -10.33
CA LEU A 26 -28.60 -39.74 -10.24
C LEU A 26 -28.47 -38.59 -11.24
N SER A 27 -29.59 -38.05 -11.72
CA SER A 27 -29.64 -36.68 -12.20
C SER A 27 -30.14 -35.84 -11.03
N GLY A 28 -29.19 -35.21 -10.30
CA GLY A 28 -29.54 -34.17 -9.34
C GLY A 28 -30.52 -33.20 -10.00
N SER A 29 -31.61 -32.87 -9.30
CA SER A 29 -32.50 -31.80 -9.71
C SER A 29 -31.67 -30.56 -10.06
N PRO A 30 -32.03 -29.79 -11.11
CA PRO A 30 -31.39 -28.52 -11.40
C PRO A 30 -31.34 -27.67 -10.11
N ARG A 31 -30.13 -27.24 -9.72
CA ARG A 31 -29.91 -26.40 -8.54
C ARG A 31 -30.32 -24.96 -8.88
N THR A 32 -31.61 -24.68 -8.96
CA THR A 32 -32.11 -23.39 -9.50
C THR A 32 -32.53 -22.36 -8.45
N ASP A 33 -32.49 -22.67 -7.15
CA ASP A 33 -33.06 -21.80 -6.10
C ASP A 33 -32.11 -21.46 -4.94
N MET A 34 -30.78 -21.53 -5.13
CA MET A 34 -29.83 -21.10 -4.08
C MET A 34 -29.62 -19.58 -4.12
N VAL A 35 -30.01 -18.90 -3.03
CA VAL A 35 -29.57 -17.52 -2.75
C VAL A 35 -28.12 -17.61 -2.26
N ILE A 36 -27.18 -17.15 -3.08
CA ILE A 36 -25.76 -17.09 -2.72
C ILE A 36 -25.55 -15.83 -1.89
N GLU A 37 -25.48 -15.97 -0.56
CA GLU A 37 -25.09 -14.91 0.36
C GLU A 37 -23.67 -15.17 0.85
N GLN A 38 -22.73 -14.32 0.45
CA GLN A 38 -21.42 -14.21 1.07
C GLN A 38 -21.34 -12.83 1.74
N ASP A 39 -21.23 -12.83 3.07
CA ASP A 39 -21.09 -11.62 3.89
C ASP A 39 -19.69 -11.01 3.71
N GLY A 40 -19.50 -10.24 2.64
CA GLY A 40 -18.28 -9.45 2.44
C GLY A 40 -17.02 -10.29 2.18
N ILE A 41 -16.06 -9.71 1.47
CA ILE A 41 -14.69 -10.24 1.44
C ILE A 41 -13.99 -9.63 2.66
N ALA A 42 -13.48 -10.47 3.56
CA ALA A 42 -12.62 -9.99 4.64
C ALA A 42 -11.24 -9.61 4.05
N THR A 43 -11.11 -8.37 3.58
CA THR A 43 -9.89 -7.81 2.99
C THR A 43 -9.35 -6.67 3.85
N ARG A 44 -8.04 -6.64 4.00
CA ARG A 44 -7.29 -5.60 4.71
C ARG A 44 -6.17 -5.00 3.86
N SER A 45 -5.89 -5.57 2.69
CA SER A 45 -4.91 -5.06 1.72
C SER A 45 -5.58 -4.12 0.73
N LEU A 46 -5.52 -2.82 1.04
CA LEU A 46 -6.08 -1.76 0.22
C LEU A 46 -4.97 -1.20 -0.68
N HIS A 47 -5.04 -1.52 -1.98
CA HIS A 47 -4.01 -1.16 -2.96
C HIS A 47 -4.41 0.00 -3.88
N GLN A 48 -5.66 0.45 -3.83
CA GLN A 48 -6.11 1.62 -4.58
C GLN A 48 -5.35 2.87 -4.14
N ASP A 49 -5.09 3.78 -5.07
CA ASP A 49 -4.56 5.11 -4.74
C ASP A 49 -5.53 5.82 -3.77
N PRO A 50 -5.10 6.16 -2.54
CA PRO A 50 -5.96 6.86 -1.57
C PRO A 50 -6.52 8.18 -2.09
N TYR A 51 -5.91 8.77 -3.12
CA TYR A 51 -6.34 10.04 -3.70
C TYR A 51 -7.79 10.03 -4.21
N GLU A 52 -8.22 8.95 -4.88
CA GLU A 52 -9.60 8.84 -5.36
C GLU A 52 -10.58 8.66 -4.20
N TYR A 53 -10.20 7.84 -3.22
CA TYR A 53 -10.96 7.66 -1.99
C TYR A 53 -11.13 8.98 -1.21
N HIS A 54 -10.05 9.76 -1.07
CA HIS A 54 -10.07 11.09 -0.45
C HIS A 54 -11.05 12.03 -1.16
N LYS A 55 -10.94 12.17 -2.49
CA LYS A 55 -11.87 12.99 -3.28
C LYS A 55 -13.32 12.55 -3.15
N ASN A 56 -13.57 11.24 -3.14
CA ASN A 56 -14.91 10.69 -2.96
C ASN A 56 -15.47 11.07 -1.58
N LEU A 57 -14.66 11.02 -0.53
CA LEU A 57 -15.06 11.43 0.81
C LEU A 57 -15.26 12.96 0.94
N GLU A 58 -14.40 13.79 0.34
CA GLU A 58 -14.59 15.25 0.35
C GLU A 58 -15.89 15.63 -0.38
N ALA A 59 -16.12 15.06 -1.56
CA ALA A 59 -17.35 15.29 -2.30
C ALA A 59 -18.58 14.78 -1.54
N PHE A 60 -18.46 13.62 -0.88
CA PHE A 60 -19.54 13.09 -0.06
C PHE A 60 -19.88 14.01 1.14
N LEU A 61 -18.87 14.46 1.88
CA LEU A 61 -19.06 15.42 2.99
C LEU A 61 -19.65 16.74 2.50
N PHE A 62 -19.24 17.21 1.33
CA PHE A 62 -19.80 18.41 0.71
C PHE A 62 -21.29 18.26 0.38
N GLU A 63 -21.70 17.12 -0.19
CA GLU A 63 -23.11 16.86 -0.47
C GLU A 63 -23.95 16.68 0.81
N LEU A 64 -23.40 16.04 1.85
CA LEU A 64 -24.03 15.95 3.17
C LEU A 64 -24.31 17.35 3.76
N LYS A 65 -23.40 18.31 3.56
CA LYS A 65 -23.59 19.71 4.01
C LYS A 65 -24.75 20.43 3.33
N LYS A 66 -25.25 19.95 2.18
CA LYS A 66 -26.45 20.50 1.53
C LYS A 66 -27.77 20.04 2.16
N GLY A 67 -27.75 18.98 2.98
CA GLY A 67 -28.88 18.56 3.82
C GLY A 67 -30.05 17.87 3.10
N ARG A 68 -29.78 17.08 2.06
CA ARG A 68 -30.83 16.49 1.19
C ARG A 68 -30.82 14.95 1.10
N MET A 69 -30.09 14.25 1.96
CA MET A 69 -29.92 12.79 1.87
C MET A 69 -30.67 12.04 2.98
N THR A 70 -31.24 10.90 2.63
CA THR A 70 -31.84 9.91 3.52
C THR A 70 -30.78 8.91 4.03
N ASN A 71 -31.06 8.21 5.15
CA ASN A 71 -30.17 7.16 5.66
C ASN A 71 -29.85 6.10 4.59
N GLN A 72 -30.86 5.71 3.80
CA GLN A 72 -30.69 4.72 2.71
C GLN A 72 -29.71 5.21 1.64
N GLU A 73 -29.87 6.45 1.16
CA GLU A 73 -28.96 7.03 0.15
C GLU A 73 -27.52 7.12 0.70
N ILE A 74 -27.37 7.44 1.99
CA ILE A 74 -26.05 7.49 2.64
C ILE A 74 -25.41 6.11 2.70
N VAL A 75 -26.15 5.08 3.13
CA VAL A 75 -25.67 3.70 3.20
C VAL A 75 -25.22 3.21 1.83
N GLU A 76 -25.97 3.51 0.78
CA GLU A 76 -25.62 3.18 -0.61
C GLU A 76 -24.34 3.89 -1.06
N ILE A 77 -24.18 5.18 -0.75
CA ILE A 77 -22.96 5.93 -1.07
C ILE A 77 -21.74 5.36 -0.33
N ILE A 78 -21.86 5.11 0.98
CA ILE A 78 -20.78 4.53 1.78
C ILE A 78 -20.35 3.18 1.20
N GLU A 79 -21.33 2.36 0.81
CA GLU A 79 -21.06 1.07 0.21
C GLU A 79 -20.30 1.19 -1.13
N LEU A 80 -20.69 2.14 -2.00
CA LEU A 80 -19.95 2.41 -3.23
C LEU A 80 -18.50 2.85 -2.98
N ILE A 81 -18.30 3.77 -2.04
CA ILE A 81 -16.97 4.27 -1.67
C ILE A 81 -16.08 3.15 -1.14
N LYS A 82 -16.60 2.28 -0.26
CA LYS A 82 -15.87 1.12 0.28
C LYS A 82 -15.47 0.14 -0.83
N ARG A 83 -16.41 -0.19 -1.73
CA ARG A 83 -16.17 -1.15 -2.82
C ARG A 83 -15.14 -0.67 -3.82
N ASP A 84 -15.11 0.63 -4.11
CA ASP A 84 -14.08 1.23 -4.95
C ASP A 84 -12.69 1.04 -4.32
N LEU A 85 -12.58 1.32 -3.01
CA LEU A 85 -11.34 1.15 -2.23
C LEU A 85 -10.85 -0.30 -2.13
N GLU A 86 -11.76 -1.26 -2.05
CA GLU A 86 -11.43 -2.69 -2.05
C GLU A 86 -11.12 -3.25 -3.47
N GLU A 87 -11.32 -2.45 -4.52
CA GLU A 87 -11.15 -2.81 -5.94
C GLU A 87 -11.88 -4.11 -6.35
N ILE A 88 -13.06 -4.37 -5.76
CA ILE A 88 -13.83 -5.62 -5.96
C ILE A 88 -14.77 -5.59 -7.18
N GLY A 89 -14.92 -4.43 -7.81
CA GLY A 89 -15.75 -4.23 -9.00
C GLY A 89 -17.19 -4.72 -8.81
N SER A 90 -17.71 -5.43 -9.81
CA SER A 90 -19.09 -5.93 -9.85
C SER A 90 -19.29 -7.31 -9.21
N TYR A 91 -18.37 -7.74 -8.34
CA TYR A 91 -18.37 -9.09 -7.78
C TYR A 91 -19.72 -9.48 -7.16
N TYR A 92 -20.26 -8.64 -6.27
CA TYR A 92 -21.51 -8.93 -5.56
C TYR A 92 -22.73 -8.91 -6.48
N GLU A 93 -22.72 -8.12 -7.55
CA GLU A 93 -23.80 -8.10 -8.54
C GLU A 93 -23.81 -9.37 -9.41
N ILE A 94 -22.65 -9.98 -9.63
CA ILE A 94 -22.51 -11.21 -10.42
C ILE A 94 -22.77 -12.44 -9.56
N LEU A 95 -22.44 -12.37 -8.27
CA LEU A 95 -22.49 -13.49 -7.33
C LEU A 95 -23.82 -14.28 -7.33
N PRO A 96 -25.02 -13.66 -7.34
CA PRO A 96 -26.29 -14.38 -7.40
C PRO A 96 -26.47 -15.23 -8.67
N ALA A 97 -25.77 -14.88 -9.75
CA ALA A 97 -25.78 -15.59 -11.02
C ALA A 97 -24.60 -16.54 -11.20
N ALA A 98 -23.70 -16.67 -10.21
CA ALA A 98 -22.42 -17.39 -10.31
C ALA A 98 -22.53 -18.91 -10.56
N MET A 99 -23.76 -19.45 -10.60
CA MET A 99 -24.06 -20.84 -10.92
C MET A 99 -25.11 -20.98 -12.04
N ALA A 100 -24.98 -22.06 -12.82
CA ALA A 100 -25.96 -22.50 -13.81
C ALA A 100 -26.05 -24.04 -13.83
N GLY A 101 -27.15 -24.60 -13.31
CA GLY A 101 -27.29 -26.04 -13.19
C GLY A 101 -26.26 -26.62 -12.21
N ASN A 102 -25.32 -27.44 -12.70
CA ASN A 102 -24.18 -27.92 -11.92
C ASN A 102 -22.90 -27.09 -12.14
N ALA A 103 -22.91 -26.15 -13.10
CA ALA A 103 -21.73 -25.38 -13.46
C ALA A 103 -21.51 -24.19 -12.52
N GLY A 104 -20.24 -23.94 -12.19
CA GLY A 104 -19.79 -22.84 -11.33
C GLY A 104 -19.43 -23.30 -9.91
N ALA A 105 -18.86 -22.35 -9.16
CA ALA A 105 -18.44 -22.55 -7.78
C ALA A 105 -19.64 -22.73 -6.84
N LEU A 106 -19.47 -23.67 -5.92
CA LEU A 106 -20.41 -24.06 -4.88
C LEU A 106 -20.18 -23.22 -3.64
N PHE A 107 -21.20 -22.46 -3.25
CA PHE A 107 -21.22 -21.62 -2.05
C PHE A 107 -21.99 -22.27 -0.88
N GLU A 108 -22.08 -23.60 -0.83
CA GLU A 108 -22.84 -24.37 0.20
C GLU A 108 -22.25 -24.22 1.64
N GLU A 109 -22.92 -24.78 2.67
CA GLU A 109 -22.70 -24.63 4.15
C GLU A 109 -21.28 -24.97 4.72
N GLY A 110 -20.24 -25.01 3.89
CA GLY A 110 -18.84 -25.25 4.23
C GLY A 110 -18.08 -24.00 4.71
N ASN A 111 -16.76 -23.99 4.45
CA ASN A 111 -15.94 -22.79 4.62
C ASN A 111 -16.16 -21.85 3.43
N PRO A 112 -16.22 -20.53 3.65
CA PRO A 112 -16.45 -19.54 2.59
C PRO A 112 -15.34 -19.56 1.53
N ILE A 113 -15.69 -19.31 0.27
CA ILE A 113 -14.72 -19.10 -0.81
C ILE A 113 -13.92 -17.82 -0.49
N GLY A 114 -12.59 -17.90 -0.48
CA GLY A 114 -11.72 -16.80 -0.05
C GLY A 114 -11.47 -16.70 1.47
N GLY A 115 -12.10 -17.55 2.28
CA GLY A 115 -11.94 -17.57 3.73
C GLY A 115 -12.67 -16.41 4.42
N GLY A 116 -12.22 -16.02 5.61
CA GLY A 116 -12.82 -14.93 6.39
C GLY A 116 -14.05 -15.37 7.18
N LYS A 117 -15.05 -14.49 7.26
CA LYS A 117 -16.24 -14.68 8.11
C LYS A 117 -16.95 -16.00 7.77
N GLY A 118 -17.12 -16.87 8.77
CA GLY A 118 -17.71 -18.20 8.60
C GLY A 118 -16.70 -19.34 8.44
N TYR A 119 -15.39 -19.05 8.32
CA TYR A 119 -14.35 -20.07 8.34
C TYR A 119 -14.31 -20.82 9.68
N LYS A 120 -14.26 -22.16 9.66
CA LYS A 120 -14.49 -22.99 10.86
C LYS A 120 -13.21 -23.34 11.63
N ASP A 121 -12.10 -23.62 10.95
CA ASP A 121 -10.84 -24.09 11.59
C ASP A 121 -9.87 -22.94 11.92
N ILE A 122 -10.38 -21.94 12.65
CA ILE A 122 -9.62 -20.75 13.05
C ILE A 122 -8.74 -21.05 14.29
N LYS A 123 -7.45 -20.72 14.20
CA LYS A 123 -6.55 -20.72 15.36
C LYS A 123 -6.81 -19.50 16.24
N ARG A 124 -6.77 -19.69 17.55
CA ARG A 124 -7.11 -18.64 18.54
C ARG A 124 -5.95 -18.19 19.40
N THR A 125 -4.95 -19.06 19.55
CA THR A 125 -3.75 -18.84 20.35
C THR A 125 -2.61 -19.70 19.78
N GLY A 126 -1.41 -19.48 20.28
CA GLY A 126 -0.25 -20.32 20.00
C GLY A 126 0.72 -20.32 21.17
N LYS A 127 1.73 -21.20 21.10
CA LYS A 127 2.82 -21.23 22.08
C LYS A 127 3.61 -19.92 22.08
N TYR A 128 3.74 -19.31 20.90
CA TYR A 128 4.28 -17.97 20.73
C TYR A 128 3.15 -17.04 20.31
N SER A 129 3.03 -15.89 20.95
CA SER A 129 2.11 -14.81 20.58
C SER A 129 2.92 -13.57 20.26
N VAL A 130 2.74 -13.01 19.06
CA VAL A 130 3.63 -11.97 18.52
C VAL A 130 2.85 -10.79 17.96
N ARG A 131 3.45 -9.61 18.11
CA ARG A 131 2.92 -8.31 17.67
C ARG A 131 3.93 -7.46 16.92
N THR A 132 5.22 -7.80 17.01
CA THR A 132 6.31 -7.05 16.38
C THR A 132 7.23 -7.96 15.58
N ALA A 133 8.02 -7.38 14.69
CA ALA A 133 8.97 -8.12 13.86
C ALA A 133 10.01 -8.87 14.70
N ALA A 134 10.61 -8.24 15.72
CA ALA A 134 11.56 -8.92 16.61
C ALA A 134 10.92 -10.11 17.37
N GLN A 135 9.66 -9.98 17.80
CA GLN A 135 8.95 -11.08 18.45
C GLN A 135 8.71 -12.25 17.49
N LEU A 136 8.27 -11.95 16.26
CA LEU A 136 8.06 -12.95 15.21
C LEU A 136 9.38 -13.69 14.88
N VAL A 137 10.46 -12.96 14.62
CA VAL A 137 11.77 -13.54 14.30
C VAL A 137 12.26 -14.46 15.42
N LYS A 138 12.12 -14.02 16.68
CA LYS A 138 12.48 -14.84 17.84
C LYS A 138 11.62 -16.10 17.95
N ALA A 139 10.31 -15.99 17.71
CA ALA A 139 9.38 -17.11 17.73
C ALA A 139 9.71 -18.14 16.64
N VAL A 140 9.93 -17.69 15.41
CA VAL A 140 10.31 -18.53 14.25
C VAL A 140 11.58 -19.33 14.55
N ASN A 141 12.61 -18.68 15.10
CA ASN A 141 13.86 -19.37 15.43
C ASN A 141 13.68 -20.43 16.53
N SER A 142 12.75 -20.19 17.47
CA SER A 142 12.53 -21.03 18.65
C SER A 142 11.54 -22.18 18.43
N ALA A 143 10.60 -22.00 17.51
CA ALA A 143 9.52 -22.95 17.25
C ALA A 143 10.05 -24.31 16.79
N LYS A 144 9.31 -25.35 17.15
CA LYS A 144 9.54 -26.76 16.82
C LYS A 144 8.27 -27.36 16.22
N GLU A 145 8.39 -28.55 15.66
CA GLU A 145 7.26 -29.33 15.15
C GLU A 145 6.08 -29.35 16.13
N GLY A 146 4.88 -29.06 15.62
CA GLY A 146 3.64 -28.97 16.41
C GLY A 146 3.42 -27.63 17.11
N ASP A 147 4.41 -26.74 17.16
CA ASP A 147 4.24 -25.41 17.74
C ASP A 147 3.43 -24.49 16.82
N VAL A 148 2.61 -23.63 17.43
CA VAL A 148 1.88 -22.55 16.75
C VAL A 148 2.50 -21.20 17.12
N ILE A 149 2.84 -20.41 16.11
CA ILE A 149 3.19 -18.99 16.22
C ILE A 149 1.94 -18.19 15.84
N PHE A 150 1.37 -17.47 16.80
CA PHE A 150 0.13 -16.72 16.63
C PHE A 150 0.41 -15.22 16.52
N VAL A 151 0.02 -14.61 15.40
CA VAL A 151 0.09 -13.16 15.15
C VAL A 151 -1.22 -12.53 15.58
N HIS A 152 -1.15 -11.48 16.40
CA HIS A 152 -2.36 -10.84 16.92
C HIS A 152 -3.09 -10.01 15.85
N LYS A 153 -4.43 -9.93 15.93
CA LYS A 153 -5.27 -9.25 14.91
C LYS A 153 -4.93 -7.78 14.65
N ASP A 154 -4.51 -7.06 15.68
CA ASP A 154 -4.12 -5.65 15.65
C ASP A 154 -2.62 -5.46 15.36
N ALA A 155 -1.87 -6.54 15.09
CA ALA A 155 -0.48 -6.44 14.69
C ALA A 155 -0.36 -6.12 13.19
N LYS A 156 0.44 -5.10 12.86
CA LYS A 156 0.97 -4.81 11.52
C LYS A 156 2.49 -5.00 11.56
N ILE A 157 2.97 -6.19 11.20
CA ILE A 157 4.39 -6.55 11.30
C ILE A 157 5.10 -6.22 9.98
N ASP A 158 5.90 -5.16 10.00
CA ASP A 158 6.80 -4.79 8.90
C ASP A 158 8.11 -5.60 8.94
N LEU A 159 8.45 -6.29 7.86
CA LEU A 159 9.71 -7.03 7.69
C LEU A 159 10.71 -6.36 6.73
N THR A 160 10.41 -5.17 6.21
CA THR A 160 11.23 -4.48 5.20
C THR A 160 12.68 -4.36 5.64
N ASP A 161 12.95 -3.89 6.87
CA ASP A 161 14.30 -3.73 7.39
C ASP A 161 15.01 -5.08 7.60
N TYR A 162 14.29 -6.12 8.02
CA TYR A 162 14.82 -7.46 8.16
C TYR A 162 15.22 -8.05 6.80
N MET A 163 14.38 -7.90 5.78
CA MET A 163 14.62 -8.46 4.45
C MET A 163 15.77 -7.75 3.72
N ILE A 164 15.86 -6.43 3.82
CA ILE A 164 16.92 -5.64 3.19
C ILE A 164 18.20 -5.68 4.04
N ALA A 165 18.14 -5.18 5.29
CA ALA A 165 19.34 -4.94 6.07
C ALA A 165 19.94 -6.20 6.67
N GLN A 166 19.15 -7.23 6.95
CA GLN A 166 19.62 -8.46 7.63
C GLN A 166 19.56 -9.69 6.72
N ASN A 167 19.15 -9.52 5.47
CA ASN A 167 19.00 -10.59 4.51
C ASN A 167 18.07 -11.74 5.00
N TYR A 168 17.03 -11.40 5.76
CA TYR A 168 16.19 -12.35 6.47
C TYR A 168 15.02 -12.88 5.63
N THR A 169 14.62 -14.12 5.88
CA THR A 169 13.41 -14.80 5.39
C THR A 169 12.81 -15.54 6.59
N ILE A 170 11.48 -15.53 6.74
CA ILE A 170 10.80 -16.36 7.75
C ILE A 170 10.96 -17.82 7.34
N ARG A 171 11.78 -18.59 8.05
CA ARG A 171 11.97 -20.02 7.78
C ARG A 171 11.19 -20.86 8.78
N LEU A 172 10.02 -21.36 8.37
CA LEU A 172 9.19 -22.24 9.18
C LEU A 172 9.74 -23.67 9.09
N LYS A 173 10.12 -24.24 10.23
CA LYS A 173 10.56 -25.64 10.31
C LYS A 173 9.38 -26.59 10.09
N ASP A 174 9.69 -27.84 9.78
CA ASP A 174 8.68 -28.88 9.56
C ASP A 174 7.65 -28.95 10.71
N GLY A 175 6.38 -29.07 10.34
CA GLY A 175 5.25 -29.20 11.26
C GLY A 175 4.91 -27.95 12.10
N VAL A 176 5.53 -26.79 11.84
CA VAL A 176 5.19 -25.53 12.50
C VAL A 176 3.93 -24.92 11.86
N THR A 177 3.05 -24.35 12.68
CA THR A 177 1.93 -23.52 12.19
C THR A 177 2.23 -22.03 12.42
N LEU A 178 2.10 -21.22 11.38
CA LEU A 178 2.05 -19.76 11.48
C LEU A 178 0.59 -19.32 11.29
N ALA A 179 0.00 -18.64 12.27
CA ALA A 179 -1.44 -18.38 12.25
C ALA A 179 -1.85 -17.00 12.77
N SER A 180 -3.03 -16.56 12.37
CA SER A 180 -3.82 -15.52 13.04
C SER A 180 -5.31 -15.89 13.02
N ASP A 181 -6.21 -14.96 13.37
CA ASP A 181 -7.63 -15.22 13.64
C ASP A 181 -8.60 -14.65 12.59
N ARG A 182 -8.16 -14.42 11.34
CA ARG A 182 -9.04 -13.94 10.25
C ARG A 182 -10.32 -14.76 10.17
N GLY A 183 -11.46 -14.08 10.14
CA GLY A 183 -12.81 -14.63 10.12
C GLY A 183 -13.52 -14.75 11.48
N LYS A 184 -12.79 -14.63 12.59
CA LYS A 184 -13.36 -14.74 13.94
C LYS A 184 -13.93 -13.40 14.40
N ASP A 185 -15.22 -13.37 14.73
CA ASP A 185 -15.89 -12.19 15.32
C ASP A 185 -15.61 -10.90 14.51
N GLY A 186 -15.55 -11.01 13.18
CA GLY A 186 -15.22 -9.91 12.27
C GLY A 186 -13.74 -9.57 12.15
N SER A 187 -12.83 -10.34 12.74
CA SER A 187 -11.38 -10.14 12.59
C SER A 187 -10.94 -10.35 11.14
N GLU A 188 -10.11 -9.44 10.64
CA GLU A 188 -9.43 -9.55 9.35
C GLU A 188 -8.08 -10.29 9.46
N GLY A 189 -7.64 -10.61 10.68
CA GLY A 189 -6.36 -11.26 10.95
C GLY A 189 -5.18 -10.29 11.01
N GLY A 190 -4.10 -10.73 11.64
CA GLY A 190 -2.85 -9.97 11.76
C GLY A 190 -2.11 -9.86 10.43
N VAL A 191 -1.50 -8.71 10.20
CA VAL A 191 -0.76 -8.40 8.97
C VAL A 191 0.72 -8.68 9.15
N ILE A 192 1.32 -9.37 8.18
CA ILE A 192 2.76 -9.39 7.98
C ILE A 192 3.02 -8.81 6.59
N TYR A 193 3.83 -7.76 6.50
CA TYR A 193 4.08 -7.08 5.23
C TYR A 193 5.56 -6.72 5.02
N THR A 194 5.89 -6.37 3.79
CA THR A 194 7.21 -5.84 3.42
C THR A 194 7.10 -4.92 2.21
N ASN A 195 7.84 -3.81 2.22
CA ASN A 195 8.07 -2.93 1.07
C ASN A 195 9.40 -3.25 0.36
N ALA A 196 10.07 -4.35 0.75
CA ALA A 196 11.33 -4.76 0.15
C ALA A 196 11.13 -5.53 -1.16
N ILE A 197 11.42 -4.89 -2.30
CA ILE A 197 11.52 -5.57 -3.60
C ILE A 197 12.85 -6.32 -3.66
N VAL A 198 12.85 -7.61 -3.30
CA VAL A 198 14.05 -8.46 -3.23
C VAL A 198 13.84 -9.85 -3.83
N ASP A 199 14.93 -10.46 -4.36
CA ASP A 199 14.96 -11.79 -4.96
C ASP A 199 14.99 -12.94 -3.93
N ARG A 200 13.94 -13.07 -3.12
CA ARG A 200 13.78 -14.20 -2.17
C ARG A 200 12.35 -14.31 -1.67
N PRO A 201 11.97 -15.47 -1.10
CA PRO A 201 10.70 -15.56 -0.41
C PRO A 201 10.66 -14.74 0.89
N MET A 202 9.50 -14.18 1.19
CA MET A 202 9.20 -13.63 2.51
C MET A 202 9.06 -14.76 3.55
N ILE A 203 8.34 -15.83 3.19
CA ILE A 203 8.15 -17.04 4.01
C ILE A 203 8.64 -18.27 3.24
N ASP A 204 9.51 -19.05 3.85
CA ASP A 204 10.02 -20.35 3.37
C ASP A 204 9.54 -21.45 4.32
N ALA A 205 8.64 -22.30 3.83
CA ALA A 205 7.94 -23.31 4.61
C ALA A 205 8.52 -24.71 4.38
N GLY A 206 8.91 -25.38 5.47
CA GLY A 206 9.23 -26.81 5.49
C GLY A 206 8.01 -27.73 5.26
N SER A 207 8.21 -29.03 5.43
CA SER A 207 7.14 -30.03 5.24
C SER A 207 6.13 -30.00 6.39
N ASN A 208 4.88 -30.38 6.14
CA ASN A 208 3.81 -30.43 7.14
C ASN A 208 3.51 -29.06 7.81
N VAL A 209 3.92 -27.95 7.19
CA VAL A 209 3.65 -26.60 7.67
C VAL A 209 2.22 -26.19 7.35
N ARG A 210 1.59 -25.44 8.27
CA ARG A 210 0.32 -24.75 8.01
C ARG A 210 0.45 -23.25 8.17
N ILE A 211 -0.02 -22.48 7.20
CA ILE A 211 -0.10 -21.02 7.25
C ILE A 211 -1.59 -20.64 7.16
N THR A 212 -2.14 -20.02 8.20
CA THR A 212 -3.60 -19.80 8.27
C THR A 212 -4.06 -18.49 8.90
N GLY A 213 -5.12 -17.90 8.36
CA GLY A 213 -5.84 -16.80 8.99
C GLY A 213 -5.08 -15.47 9.04
N LEU A 214 -4.11 -15.27 8.15
CA LEU A 214 -3.21 -14.10 8.10
C LEU A 214 -3.51 -13.20 6.89
N VAL A 215 -3.05 -11.96 6.99
CA VAL A 215 -2.89 -11.06 5.84
C VAL A 215 -1.40 -10.96 5.53
N ILE A 216 -1.00 -11.32 4.30
CA ILE A 216 0.40 -11.37 3.86
C ILE A 216 0.57 -10.46 2.65
N GLN A 217 1.29 -9.36 2.84
CA GLN A 217 1.41 -8.28 1.86
C GLN A 217 2.84 -8.12 1.36
N GLY A 218 3.01 -8.20 0.05
CA GLY A 218 4.26 -7.95 -0.63
C GLY A 218 4.42 -6.49 -1.07
N PRO A 219 5.61 -6.14 -1.60
CA PRO A 219 6.02 -4.77 -1.85
C PRO A 219 5.47 -4.18 -3.16
N ASP A 220 4.88 -5.01 -4.03
CA ASP A 220 4.52 -4.62 -5.37
C ASP A 220 3.14 -5.13 -5.77
N SER A 221 2.14 -4.31 -5.46
CA SER A 221 0.78 -4.52 -5.94
C SER A 221 0.53 -3.95 -7.32
N LYS A 222 1.47 -3.25 -7.98
CA LYS A 222 1.24 -2.54 -9.24
C LYS A 222 1.52 -3.42 -10.45
N ARG A 223 0.94 -3.06 -11.59
CA ARG A 223 1.24 -3.69 -12.88
C ARG A 223 2.46 -3.03 -13.52
N ARG A 224 3.63 -3.62 -13.35
CA ARG A 224 4.91 -3.11 -13.85
C ARG A 224 5.57 -4.10 -14.80
N ASP A 225 6.48 -3.59 -15.63
CA ASP A 225 7.48 -4.44 -16.27
C ASP A 225 8.75 -4.43 -15.42
N LEU A 226 8.97 -5.52 -14.70
CA LEU A 226 10.13 -5.73 -13.86
C LEU A 226 11.04 -6.84 -14.41
N GLU A 227 11.09 -7.07 -15.73
CA GLU A 227 11.89 -8.16 -16.30
C GLU A 227 13.37 -8.12 -15.84
N ASP A 228 13.95 -6.92 -15.74
CA ASP A 228 15.31 -6.68 -15.25
C ASP A 228 15.44 -6.61 -13.72
N MET A 229 14.32 -6.66 -12.99
CA MET A 229 14.28 -6.65 -11.53
C MET A 229 13.83 -8.01 -11.00
N LYS A 230 14.69 -8.60 -10.18
CA LYS A 230 14.34 -9.85 -9.52
C LYS A 230 13.37 -9.59 -8.38
N ALA A 231 12.13 -10.01 -8.56
CA ALA A 231 11.07 -9.92 -7.56
C ALA A 231 10.95 -11.24 -6.77
N GLY A 232 10.54 -11.12 -5.51
CA GLY A 232 10.42 -12.24 -4.58
C GLY A 232 9.05 -12.91 -4.61
N VAL A 233 8.96 -13.99 -3.85
CA VAL A 233 7.74 -14.78 -3.62
C VAL A 233 7.18 -14.45 -2.23
N GLY A 234 5.86 -14.52 -2.04
CA GLY A 234 5.26 -14.44 -0.71
C GLY A 234 5.57 -15.66 0.12
N ILE A 235 4.97 -16.78 -0.24
CA ILE A 235 5.17 -18.08 0.42
C ILE A 235 5.83 -19.05 -0.55
N PHE A 236 6.99 -19.57 -0.18
CA PHE A 236 7.70 -20.62 -0.90
C PHE A 236 7.72 -21.91 -0.09
N SER A 237 7.65 -23.07 -0.76
CA SER A 237 8.01 -24.35 -0.16
C SER A 237 8.63 -25.30 -1.20
N ASP A 238 9.63 -26.07 -0.76
CA ASP A 238 10.18 -27.25 -1.46
C ASP A 238 9.82 -28.57 -0.74
N GLY A 239 8.99 -28.51 0.31
CA GLY A 239 8.59 -29.64 1.15
C GLY A 239 7.32 -30.35 0.65
N SER A 240 6.75 -31.25 1.45
CA SER A 240 5.44 -31.89 1.17
C SER A 240 4.42 -31.56 2.26
N PHE A 241 3.13 -31.80 1.99
CA PHE A 241 2.05 -31.63 2.98
C PHE A 241 1.92 -30.20 3.54
N VAL A 242 2.19 -29.18 2.72
CA VAL A 242 1.99 -27.78 3.12
C VAL A 242 0.54 -27.38 2.89
N THR A 243 -0.08 -26.81 3.92
CA THR A 243 -1.44 -26.24 3.88
C THR A 243 -1.39 -24.73 4.01
N ILE A 244 -1.96 -24.02 3.05
CA ILE A 244 -2.13 -22.56 3.08
C ILE A 244 -3.62 -22.27 3.00
N ASP A 245 -4.21 -21.78 4.08
CA ASP A 245 -5.66 -21.63 4.18
C ASP A 245 -6.14 -20.37 4.88
N ASN A 246 -7.33 -19.88 4.53
CA ASN A 246 -7.95 -18.73 5.21
C ASN A 246 -7.07 -17.45 5.23
N CYS A 247 -6.11 -17.32 4.33
CA CYS A 247 -5.23 -16.15 4.23
C CYS A 247 -5.73 -15.15 3.17
N GLU A 248 -5.35 -13.89 3.34
CA GLU A 248 -5.29 -12.89 2.29
C GLU A 248 -3.84 -12.70 1.87
N ILE A 249 -3.53 -12.79 0.57
CA ILE A 249 -2.16 -12.76 0.05
C ILE A 249 -2.10 -11.89 -1.19
N SER A 250 -1.27 -10.84 -1.17
CA SER A 250 -1.18 -9.88 -2.27
C SER A 250 0.17 -9.23 -2.44
N GLY A 251 0.41 -8.62 -3.61
CA GLY A 251 1.52 -7.70 -3.83
C GLY A 251 2.90 -8.33 -4.09
N PHE A 252 2.97 -9.56 -4.62
CA PHE A 252 4.23 -10.21 -4.93
C PHE A 252 4.53 -10.22 -6.44
N GLY A 253 5.69 -9.69 -6.81
CA GLY A 253 6.09 -9.53 -8.22
C GLY A 253 6.48 -10.82 -8.94
N GLU A 254 6.90 -11.88 -8.23
CA GLU A 254 7.07 -13.22 -8.81
C GLU A 254 5.79 -14.04 -8.60
N ALA A 255 5.52 -14.47 -7.36
CA ALA A 255 4.33 -15.24 -7.02
C ALA A 255 3.85 -14.96 -5.58
N ALA A 256 2.54 -14.94 -5.34
CA ALA A 256 2.01 -14.95 -3.97
C ALA A 256 2.35 -16.27 -3.25
N ILE A 257 2.16 -17.40 -3.94
CA ILE A 257 2.54 -18.74 -3.46
C ILE A 257 3.34 -19.47 -4.54
N GLU A 258 4.51 -20.00 -4.19
CA GLU A 258 5.27 -20.93 -5.02
C GLU A 258 5.45 -22.27 -4.28
N LEU A 259 4.94 -23.34 -4.88
CA LEU A 259 5.13 -24.71 -4.42
C LEU A 259 5.98 -25.46 -5.43
N LYS A 260 7.18 -25.85 -4.99
CA LYS A 260 8.18 -26.51 -5.80
C LYS A 260 8.38 -27.92 -5.29
N ASN A 261 8.45 -28.89 -6.19
CA ASN A 261 8.52 -30.31 -5.84
C ASN A 261 7.40 -30.70 -4.85
N GLY A 262 7.63 -31.67 -3.97
CA GLY A 262 6.61 -32.02 -2.98
C GLY A 262 5.31 -32.62 -3.53
N GLU A 263 4.50 -33.13 -2.61
CA GLU A 263 3.18 -33.68 -2.89
C GLU A 263 2.22 -33.43 -1.72
N ASN A 264 0.93 -33.62 -1.99
CA ASN A 264 -0.15 -33.47 -1.01
C ASN A 264 -0.25 -32.05 -0.43
N HIS A 265 0.06 -31.03 -1.25
CA HIS A 265 -0.17 -29.64 -0.88
C HIS A 265 -1.65 -29.27 -1.00
N LEU A 266 -2.11 -28.40 -0.10
CA LEU A 266 -3.45 -27.84 -0.12
C LEU A 266 -3.38 -26.30 -0.04
N VAL A 267 -3.90 -25.63 -1.05
CA VAL A 267 -4.14 -24.18 -1.03
C VAL A 267 -5.64 -23.94 -1.06
N ALA A 268 -6.22 -23.56 0.07
CA ALA A 268 -7.69 -23.52 0.19
C ALA A 268 -8.27 -22.30 0.91
N ASN A 269 -9.41 -21.79 0.45
CA ASN A 269 -10.12 -20.70 1.14
C ASN A 269 -9.26 -19.43 1.33
N ASN A 270 -8.43 -19.06 0.35
CA ASN A 270 -7.62 -17.84 0.41
C ASN A 270 -8.15 -16.77 -0.54
N TYR A 271 -7.95 -15.51 -0.19
CA TYR A 271 -8.08 -14.38 -1.11
C TYR A 271 -6.71 -14.00 -1.66
N ILE A 272 -6.47 -14.27 -2.95
CA ILE A 272 -5.16 -14.08 -3.59
C ILE A 272 -5.28 -13.04 -4.69
N HIS A 273 -4.68 -11.87 -4.49
CA HIS A 273 -4.96 -10.73 -5.35
C HIS A 273 -3.76 -9.80 -5.60
N HIS A 274 -3.86 -8.96 -6.63
CA HIS A 274 -2.88 -7.90 -6.92
C HIS A 274 -1.44 -8.36 -7.14
N ASN A 275 -1.23 -9.58 -7.64
CA ASN A 275 0.07 -10.03 -8.10
C ASN A 275 0.19 -9.67 -9.59
N ARG A 276 0.54 -8.41 -9.88
CA ARG A 276 0.26 -7.78 -11.20
C ARG A 276 1.45 -7.65 -12.15
N ASN A 277 2.65 -8.04 -11.75
CA ASN A 277 3.86 -7.85 -12.57
C ASN A 277 3.74 -8.52 -13.95
N ILE A 278 4.13 -7.81 -15.01
CA ILE A 278 4.03 -8.23 -16.41
C ILE A 278 4.95 -9.43 -16.66
N GLY A 279 4.43 -10.47 -17.32
CA GLY A 279 5.17 -11.71 -17.60
C GLY A 279 5.46 -12.58 -16.37
N LYS A 280 5.09 -12.12 -15.17
CA LYS A 280 5.21 -12.81 -13.87
C LYS A 280 3.90 -12.59 -13.10
N GLY A 281 3.94 -12.35 -11.79
CA GLY A 281 2.74 -12.04 -11.00
C GLY A 281 1.78 -13.23 -10.88
N TYR A 282 2.30 -14.37 -10.44
CA TYR A 282 1.49 -15.57 -10.23
C TYR A 282 0.71 -15.47 -8.91
N GLY A 283 -0.59 -15.79 -8.91
CA GLY A 283 -1.30 -16.05 -7.65
C GLY A 283 -0.72 -17.30 -6.98
N ILE A 284 -0.75 -18.43 -7.71
CA ILE A 284 -0.16 -19.70 -7.29
C ILE A 284 0.72 -20.22 -8.43
N ARG A 285 2.00 -20.47 -8.14
CA ARG A 285 2.97 -21.05 -9.05
C ARG A 285 3.37 -22.43 -8.57
N VAL A 286 3.27 -23.42 -9.45
CA VAL A 286 3.49 -24.83 -9.13
C VAL A 286 4.58 -25.40 -10.05
N ILE A 287 5.69 -25.83 -9.46
CA ILE A 287 6.86 -26.30 -10.19
C ILE A 287 7.13 -27.76 -9.84
N ASN A 288 6.84 -28.68 -10.76
CA ASN A 288 7.11 -30.13 -10.58
C ASN A 288 6.52 -30.73 -9.28
N ALA A 289 5.34 -30.24 -8.89
CA ALA A 289 4.67 -30.46 -7.61
C ALA A 289 3.23 -30.96 -7.78
N LYS A 290 2.66 -31.62 -6.76
CA LYS A 290 1.24 -32.05 -6.75
C LYS A 290 0.42 -31.23 -5.76
N VAL A 291 -0.55 -30.46 -6.26
CA VAL A 291 -1.27 -29.45 -5.48
C VAL A 291 -2.77 -29.53 -5.73
N ARG A 292 -3.54 -29.50 -4.64
CA ARG A 292 -4.97 -29.22 -4.65
C ARG A 292 -5.23 -27.76 -4.31
N ILE A 293 -5.97 -27.08 -5.17
CA ILE A 293 -6.28 -25.65 -5.11
C ILE A 293 -7.80 -25.52 -5.08
N GLU A 294 -8.37 -25.20 -3.92
CA GLU A 294 -9.83 -25.19 -3.76
C GLU A 294 -10.43 -24.03 -2.98
N ASN A 295 -11.64 -23.61 -3.34
CA ASN A 295 -12.37 -22.57 -2.60
C ASN A 295 -11.61 -21.23 -2.49
N ASN A 296 -10.66 -20.94 -3.38
CA ASN A 296 -9.94 -19.67 -3.36
C ASN A 296 -10.68 -18.62 -4.18
N LEU A 297 -10.46 -17.37 -3.79
CA LEU A 297 -10.93 -16.19 -4.47
C LEU A 297 -9.72 -15.49 -5.10
N PHE A 298 -9.77 -15.25 -6.41
CA PHE A 298 -8.71 -14.59 -7.17
C PHE A 298 -9.20 -13.27 -7.74
N ASN A 299 -8.33 -12.27 -7.74
CA ASN A 299 -8.59 -11.00 -8.41
C ASN A 299 -7.28 -10.29 -8.77
N ARG A 300 -7.22 -9.60 -9.90
CA ARG A 300 -6.09 -8.76 -10.33
C ARG A 300 -4.72 -9.46 -10.26
N ASN A 301 -4.66 -10.75 -10.58
CA ASN A 301 -3.40 -11.43 -10.81
C ASN A 301 -3.03 -11.34 -12.30
N ASN A 302 -1.75 -11.30 -12.63
CA ASN A 302 -1.35 -11.45 -14.02
C ASN A 302 -1.67 -12.88 -14.49
N ILE A 303 -1.28 -13.88 -13.70
CA ILE A 303 -1.70 -15.28 -13.88
C ILE A 303 -2.19 -15.83 -12.54
N SER A 304 -3.45 -16.27 -12.43
CA SER A 304 -3.97 -16.71 -11.12
C SER A 304 -3.37 -18.05 -10.68
N ILE A 305 -3.29 -19.03 -11.58
CA ILE A 305 -2.70 -20.35 -11.31
C ILE A 305 -1.79 -20.74 -12.48
N TYR A 306 -0.54 -21.08 -12.17
CA TYR A 306 0.46 -21.53 -13.13
C TYR A 306 1.06 -22.88 -12.73
N GLY A 307 1.08 -23.84 -13.65
CA GLY A 307 1.89 -25.06 -13.58
C GLY A 307 3.04 -25.00 -14.59
N ASP A 308 4.24 -25.40 -14.19
CA ASP A 308 5.44 -25.35 -15.05
C ASP A 308 5.45 -26.35 -16.22
N GLY A 309 4.57 -27.36 -16.19
CA GLY A 309 4.55 -28.43 -17.18
C GLY A 309 5.61 -29.51 -16.96
N GLY A 310 6.25 -29.54 -15.78
CA GLY A 310 7.15 -30.62 -15.38
C GLY A 310 6.43 -31.96 -15.24
N ASP A 311 7.17 -33.07 -15.37
CA ASP A 311 6.62 -34.42 -15.43
C ASP A 311 5.83 -34.86 -14.18
N ARG A 312 6.00 -34.16 -13.05
CA ARG A 312 5.26 -34.39 -11.80
C ARG A 312 4.32 -33.25 -11.43
N CYS A 313 4.18 -32.24 -12.30
CA CYS A 313 3.26 -31.13 -12.08
C CYS A 313 1.82 -31.65 -12.20
N SER A 314 1.09 -31.70 -11.08
CA SER A 314 -0.31 -32.10 -11.02
C SER A 314 -1.14 -31.01 -10.33
N LEU A 315 -2.17 -30.52 -11.01
CA LEU A 315 -3.07 -29.49 -10.51
C LEU A 315 -4.50 -30.00 -10.42
N GLU A 316 -5.09 -29.93 -9.22
CA GLU A 316 -6.53 -30.08 -9.00
C GLU A 316 -7.12 -28.73 -8.60
N ILE A 317 -7.79 -28.07 -9.54
CA ILE A 317 -8.34 -26.72 -9.40
C ILE A 317 -9.85 -26.83 -9.27
N VAL A 318 -10.34 -26.77 -8.05
CA VAL A 318 -11.73 -27.13 -7.72
C VAL A 318 -12.43 -26.01 -6.96
N ASN A 319 -13.61 -25.59 -7.41
CA ASN A 319 -14.46 -24.69 -6.62
C ASN A 319 -13.89 -23.29 -6.34
N ASN A 320 -13.09 -22.72 -7.25
CA ASN A 320 -12.52 -21.38 -7.10
C ASN A 320 -13.33 -20.33 -7.87
N VAL A 321 -13.15 -19.06 -7.51
CA VAL A 321 -13.79 -17.91 -8.16
C VAL A 321 -12.74 -16.90 -8.61
N GLU A 322 -12.81 -16.48 -9.87
CA GLU A 322 -12.06 -15.34 -10.41
C GLU A 322 -13.02 -14.14 -10.52
N MET A 323 -12.76 -13.07 -9.77
CA MET A 323 -13.74 -12.02 -9.46
C MET A 323 -14.04 -11.02 -10.58
N GLY A 324 -13.18 -10.90 -11.60
CA GLY A 324 -13.48 -10.03 -12.74
C GLY A 324 -12.27 -9.52 -13.49
N GLU A 325 -11.14 -9.31 -12.80
CA GLU A 325 -9.94 -8.78 -13.44
C GLU A 325 -8.79 -9.78 -13.37
N ASN A 326 -8.30 -10.17 -14.53
CA ASN A 326 -7.10 -10.98 -14.71
C ASN A 326 -6.45 -10.54 -16.03
N TYR A 327 -5.12 -10.46 -16.08
CA TYR A 327 -4.45 -9.82 -17.21
C TYR A 327 -4.01 -10.81 -18.30
N GLU A 328 -3.50 -12.00 -17.94
CA GLU A 328 -2.92 -12.93 -18.91
C GLU A 328 -3.68 -14.25 -19.00
N ALA A 329 -3.93 -14.92 -17.87
CA ALA A 329 -4.71 -16.16 -17.82
C ALA A 329 -5.18 -16.48 -16.38
N CYS A 330 -6.36 -17.11 -16.25
CA CYS A 330 -6.79 -17.64 -14.96
C CYS A 330 -6.01 -18.92 -14.62
N VAL A 331 -5.88 -19.84 -15.58
CA VAL A 331 -5.09 -21.06 -15.43
C VAL A 331 -4.14 -21.22 -16.61
N MET A 332 -2.85 -21.36 -16.31
CA MET A 332 -1.81 -21.63 -17.30
C MET A 332 -1.11 -22.94 -16.96
N MET A 333 -0.94 -23.80 -17.95
CA MET A 333 -0.09 -24.99 -17.87
C MET A 333 0.98 -24.88 -18.94
N GLY A 334 2.22 -24.69 -18.48
CA GLY A 334 3.40 -24.61 -19.31
C GLY A 334 3.77 -25.95 -19.97
N SER A 335 4.86 -25.92 -20.71
CA SER A 335 5.51 -27.12 -21.23
C SER A 335 7.02 -26.89 -21.24
N LEU A 336 7.79 -27.96 -21.05
CA LEU A 336 9.25 -27.89 -21.05
C LEU A 336 9.80 -28.68 -22.25
N SER A 337 10.59 -28.02 -23.10
CA SER A 337 11.33 -28.71 -24.16
C SER A 337 12.70 -29.14 -23.65
N SER A 338 12.98 -30.44 -23.68
CA SER A 338 14.32 -30.98 -23.38
C SER A 338 14.71 -32.01 -24.43
N ASN A 339 15.87 -31.82 -25.07
CA ASN A 339 16.41 -32.72 -26.11
C ASN A 339 15.40 -33.07 -27.24
N GLY A 340 14.57 -32.11 -27.65
CA GLY A 340 13.55 -32.31 -28.68
C GLY A 340 12.28 -33.05 -28.23
N SER A 341 12.19 -33.48 -26.97
CA SER A 341 10.97 -34.02 -26.36
C SER A 341 10.21 -32.93 -25.60
N LEU A 342 8.90 -32.82 -25.86
CA LEU A 342 8.00 -31.94 -25.13
C LEU A 342 7.55 -32.64 -23.85
N ARG A 343 7.81 -32.02 -22.70
CA ARG A 343 7.25 -32.43 -21.41
C ARG A 343 6.01 -31.59 -21.13
N THR A 344 4.94 -32.29 -20.85
CA THR A 344 3.65 -31.73 -20.45
C THR A 344 3.34 -32.21 -19.03
N GLY A 345 2.58 -31.44 -18.26
CA GLY A 345 2.23 -31.77 -16.87
C GLY A 345 1.62 -33.17 -16.73
N GLU A 346 1.60 -33.72 -15.51
CA GLU A 346 1.05 -35.05 -15.25
C GLU A 346 -0.49 -35.03 -15.29
N THR A 347 -1.12 -34.17 -14.48
CA THR A 347 -2.58 -34.08 -14.36
C THR A 347 -3.03 -32.62 -14.29
N LEU A 348 -4.13 -32.29 -15.00
CA LEU A 348 -4.83 -31.02 -14.88
C LEU A 348 -6.34 -31.27 -14.78
N ILE A 349 -6.90 -31.01 -13.60
CA ILE A 349 -8.33 -31.13 -13.33
C ILE A 349 -8.85 -29.74 -12.98
N ILE A 350 -9.84 -29.24 -13.74
CA ILE A 350 -10.46 -27.93 -13.55
C ILE A 350 -11.96 -28.14 -13.40
N GLN A 351 -12.47 -28.02 -12.17
CA GLN A 351 -13.84 -28.38 -11.83
C GLN A 351 -14.58 -27.35 -11.00
N ASN A 352 -15.85 -27.10 -11.34
CA ASN A 352 -16.74 -26.26 -10.55
C ASN A 352 -16.18 -24.85 -10.29
N ASN A 353 -15.42 -24.26 -11.23
CA ASN A 353 -14.91 -22.90 -11.04
C ASN A 353 -15.83 -21.87 -11.71
N THR A 354 -15.94 -20.68 -11.13
CA THR A 354 -16.63 -19.53 -11.73
C THR A 354 -15.62 -18.48 -12.18
N TYR A 355 -15.63 -18.16 -13.47
CA TYR A 355 -14.77 -17.14 -14.07
C TYR A 355 -15.62 -15.93 -14.43
N MET A 356 -15.62 -14.90 -13.58
CA MET A 356 -16.35 -13.65 -13.82
C MET A 356 -15.57 -12.71 -14.77
N THR A 357 -14.29 -12.98 -15.00
CA THR A 357 -13.45 -12.21 -15.91
C THR A 357 -13.73 -12.48 -17.39
N GLU A 358 -13.67 -11.43 -18.20
CA GLU A 358 -13.71 -11.52 -19.66
C GLU A 358 -12.41 -12.03 -20.30
N GLN A 359 -11.32 -12.13 -19.52
CA GLN A 359 -10.05 -12.68 -19.97
C GLN A 359 -10.19 -14.13 -20.44
N ASN A 360 -9.35 -14.56 -21.39
CA ASN A 360 -9.32 -15.97 -21.77
C ASN A 360 -8.94 -16.82 -20.54
N PRO A 361 -9.75 -17.83 -20.18
CA PRO A 361 -9.59 -18.51 -18.90
C PRO A 361 -8.31 -19.35 -18.86
N PHE A 362 -7.92 -19.92 -20.00
CA PHE A 362 -6.87 -20.93 -20.06
C PHE A 362 -5.75 -20.59 -21.04
N ASN A 363 -4.54 -21.01 -20.69
CA ASN A 363 -3.40 -21.08 -21.60
C ASN A 363 -2.66 -22.41 -21.36
N ILE A 364 -3.06 -23.47 -22.07
CA ILE A 364 -2.52 -24.83 -21.90
C ILE A 364 -1.63 -25.14 -23.11
N LEU A 365 -0.32 -25.25 -22.89
CA LEU A 365 0.68 -25.39 -23.96
C LEU A 365 0.91 -26.86 -24.40
N GLY A 366 0.25 -27.83 -23.76
CA GLY A 366 0.23 -29.22 -24.21
C GLY A 366 -0.64 -30.12 -23.34
N LEU A 367 -1.07 -31.27 -23.89
CA LEU A 367 -1.92 -32.24 -23.20
C LEU A 367 -1.20 -32.84 -21.98
N PRO A 368 -1.78 -32.77 -20.77
CA PRO A 368 -1.30 -33.51 -19.61
C PRO A 368 -1.19 -35.01 -19.91
N LYS A 369 -0.16 -35.65 -19.35
CA LYS A 369 0.19 -37.05 -19.66
C LYS A 369 -0.85 -38.05 -19.17
N THR A 370 -1.38 -37.83 -17.98
CA THR A 370 -2.24 -38.79 -17.29
C THR A 370 -3.71 -38.42 -17.45
N LYS A 371 -4.07 -37.15 -17.18
CA LYS A 371 -5.47 -36.71 -17.21
C LYS A 371 -5.60 -35.21 -17.46
N LEU A 372 -6.48 -34.87 -18.40
CA LEU A 372 -7.08 -33.55 -18.56
C LEU A 372 -8.58 -33.67 -18.30
N GLU A 373 -9.14 -32.80 -17.46
CA GLU A 373 -10.57 -32.75 -17.22
C GLU A 373 -11.00 -31.29 -16.98
N ILE A 374 -11.97 -30.81 -17.76
CA ILE A 374 -12.50 -29.45 -17.63
C ILE A 374 -14.03 -29.59 -17.50
N LYS A 375 -14.53 -29.57 -16.27
CA LYS A 375 -15.90 -29.99 -16.00
C LYS A 375 -16.66 -28.98 -15.14
N ASP A 376 -17.92 -28.73 -15.50
CA ASP A 376 -18.87 -27.96 -14.69
C ASP A 376 -18.33 -26.56 -14.30
N ASN A 377 -17.56 -25.89 -15.17
CA ASN A 377 -17.13 -24.51 -14.96
C ASN A 377 -18.09 -23.51 -15.61
N TYR A 378 -18.17 -22.28 -15.09
CA TYR A 378 -19.02 -21.23 -15.65
C TYR A 378 -18.22 -20.00 -16.07
N PHE A 379 -18.30 -19.66 -17.36
CA PHE A 379 -17.51 -18.60 -17.98
C PHE A 379 -18.31 -17.31 -18.25
N ALA A 380 -17.65 -16.17 -18.01
CA ALA A 380 -18.17 -14.81 -18.19
C ALA A 380 -18.87 -14.56 -19.54
N LYS A 381 -18.17 -14.84 -20.64
CA LYS A 381 -18.61 -14.50 -22.00
C LYS A 381 -19.29 -15.68 -22.67
N SER A 382 -19.94 -15.41 -23.80
CA SER A 382 -20.40 -16.49 -24.68
C SER A 382 -19.21 -17.25 -25.28
N GLU A 383 -19.37 -18.55 -25.56
CA GLU A 383 -18.30 -19.42 -26.10
C GLU A 383 -17.60 -18.80 -27.32
N GLY A 384 -18.37 -18.16 -28.20
CA GLY A 384 -17.85 -17.56 -29.44
C GLY A 384 -16.99 -16.31 -29.25
N GLN A 385 -16.98 -15.69 -28.06
CA GLN A 385 -16.20 -14.48 -27.75
C GLN A 385 -14.83 -14.78 -27.14
N TYR A 386 -14.52 -16.06 -26.86
CA TYR A 386 -13.20 -16.48 -26.40
C TYR A 386 -12.29 -16.81 -27.59
N ASP A 387 -10.98 -16.68 -27.37
CA ASP A 387 -9.99 -17.21 -28.30
C ASP A 387 -10.05 -18.74 -28.28
N LYS A 388 -10.59 -19.33 -29.34
CA LYS A 388 -10.78 -20.79 -29.44
C LYS A 388 -9.47 -21.57 -29.35
N LYS A 389 -8.33 -20.99 -29.78
CA LYS A 389 -7.03 -21.68 -29.67
C LYS A 389 -6.60 -21.80 -28.22
N LYS A 390 -6.82 -20.76 -27.43
CA LYS A 390 -6.55 -20.76 -25.98
C LYS A 390 -7.53 -21.63 -25.21
N LEU A 391 -8.81 -21.60 -25.59
CA LEU A 391 -9.87 -22.37 -24.92
C LEU A 391 -9.79 -23.87 -25.26
N TYR A 392 -9.66 -24.24 -26.53
CA TYR A 392 -9.75 -25.61 -27.00
C TYR A 392 -8.45 -26.21 -27.57
N GLY A 393 -7.36 -25.46 -27.62
CA GLY A 393 -6.14 -25.88 -28.30
C GLY A 393 -6.15 -25.51 -29.79
N GLU A 394 -4.98 -25.55 -30.43
CA GLU A 394 -4.78 -25.11 -31.82
C GLU A 394 -5.64 -25.89 -32.84
N LYS A 395 -5.97 -27.14 -32.54
CA LYS A 395 -6.78 -28.07 -33.34
C LYS A 395 -8.08 -28.48 -32.65
N ASN A 396 -8.50 -27.76 -31.61
CA ASN A 396 -9.62 -28.10 -30.72
C ASN A 396 -9.44 -29.41 -29.94
N GLU A 397 -8.20 -29.87 -29.77
CA GLU A 397 -7.84 -31.12 -29.09
C GLU A 397 -8.27 -31.16 -27.62
N TYR A 398 -8.51 -30.02 -26.97
CA TYR A 398 -8.98 -29.99 -25.59
C TYR A 398 -10.50 -30.13 -25.47
N LYS A 399 -11.26 -29.93 -26.57
CA LYS A 399 -12.72 -29.84 -26.53
C LYS A 399 -13.40 -31.12 -26.04
N GLU A 400 -12.82 -32.29 -26.29
CA GLU A 400 -13.36 -33.56 -25.81
C GLU A 400 -13.33 -33.73 -24.28
N PHE A 401 -12.47 -32.97 -23.59
CA PHE A 401 -12.35 -32.99 -22.13
C PHE A 401 -13.31 -32.01 -21.43
N TYR A 402 -14.09 -31.23 -22.19
CA TYR A 402 -15.10 -30.31 -21.67
C TYR A 402 -16.42 -31.05 -21.43
N THR A 403 -16.90 -31.06 -20.19
CA THR A 403 -18.20 -31.66 -19.85
C THR A 403 -18.99 -30.74 -18.91
N GLY A 404 -20.26 -30.45 -19.21
CA GLY A 404 -21.15 -29.72 -18.30
C GLY A 404 -20.79 -28.25 -18.01
N ASN A 405 -19.84 -27.67 -18.75
CA ASN A 405 -19.48 -26.26 -18.61
C ASN A 405 -20.54 -25.35 -19.23
N GLU A 406 -20.74 -24.17 -18.63
CA GLU A 406 -21.70 -23.15 -19.04
C GLU A 406 -20.98 -21.85 -19.44
N PHE A 407 -21.66 -21.01 -20.23
CA PHE A 407 -21.12 -19.76 -20.77
C PHE A 407 -22.14 -18.63 -20.65
N SER A 408 -21.69 -17.38 -20.81
CA SER A 408 -22.51 -16.16 -20.77
C SER A 408 -22.98 -15.74 -19.37
N LEU A 409 -22.16 -15.98 -18.34
CA LEU A 409 -22.42 -15.55 -16.96
C LEU A 409 -22.74 -14.05 -16.86
N LEU A 410 -21.93 -13.16 -17.45
CA LEU A 410 -22.14 -11.72 -17.34
C LEU A 410 -23.47 -11.27 -17.96
N LYS A 411 -23.84 -11.90 -19.08
CA LYS A 411 -25.13 -11.65 -19.73
C LYS A 411 -26.30 -12.09 -18.84
N LYS A 412 -26.17 -13.21 -18.12
CA LYS A 412 -27.18 -13.69 -17.18
C LYS A 412 -27.28 -12.78 -15.95
N ALA A 413 -26.14 -12.32 -15.43
CA ALA A 413 -26.09 -11.42 -14.28
C ALA A 413 -26.71 -10.05 -14.58
N GLY A 414 -26.57 -9.53 -15.82
CA GLY A 414 -27.21 -8.29 -16.24
C GLY A 414 -26.73 -7.04 -15.49
N VAL A 415 -25.48 -7.05 -15.04
CA VAL A 415 -24.92 -6.01 -14.16
C VAL A 415 -24.84 -4.65 -14.88
N LYS A 416 -25.16 -3.59 -14.14
CA LYS A 416 -24.92 -2.20 -14.53
C LYS A 416 -23.83 -1.62 -13.64
N GLU A 417 -22.96 -0.81 -14.24
CA GLU A 417 -21.95 -0.04 -13.52
C GLU A 417 -22.62 0.88 -12.50
N GLN A 418 -22.22 0.79 -11.24
CA GLN A 418 -22.67 1.70 -10.19
C GLN A 418 -21.68 2.85 -10.07
N LYS A 419 -22.18 4.09 -10.01
CA LYS A 419 -21.38 5.31 -9.89
C LYS A 419 -21.90 6.15 -8.75
N LEU A 420 -20.99 6.88 -8.12
CA LEU A 420 -21.36 7.90 -7.16
C LEU A 420 -22.26 8.95 -7.83
N PRO A 421 -23.27 9.49 -7.11
CA PRO A 421 -24.19 10.48 -7.66
C PRO A 421 -23.59 11.89 -7.78
N PHE A 422 -22.30 12.05 -7.47
CA PHE A 422 -21.57 13.32 -7.47
C PHE A 422 -20.14 13.13 -8.01
N THR A 423 -19.48 14.24 -8.33
CA THR A 423 -18.09 14.28 -8.78
C THR A 423 -17.36 15.37 -8.01
N TYR A 424 -16.10 15.10 -7.66
CA TYR A 424 -15.26 16.05 -6.98
C TYR A 424 -15.01 17.33 -7.80
N SER A 425 -14.88 18.46 -7.11
CA SER A 425 -14.38 19.72 -7.68
C SER A 425 -13.55 20.45 -6.63
N VAL A 426 -12.63 21.31 -7.06
CA VAL A 426 -11.68 21.99 -6.16
C VAL A 426 -12.34 22.84 -5.06
N GLU A 427 -13.55 23.34 -5.30
CA GLU A 427 -14.35 24.08 -4.31
C GLU A 427 -14.76 23.22 -3.10
N MET A 428 -14.69 21.88 -3.23
CA MET A 428 -15.00 20.93 -2.17
C MET A 428 -13.81 20.70 -1.22
N ASN A 429 -12.60 21.13 -1.58
CA ASN A 429 -11.42 21.04 -0.71
C ASN A 429 -11.64 21.89 0.55
N ARG A 430 -11.72 21.23 1.70
CA ARG A 430 -12.05 21.90 2.97
C ARG A 430 -10.84 22.51 3.67
N THR A 431 -9.64 22.08 3.34
CA THR A 431 -8.41 22.42 4.07
C THR A 431 -7.55 23.45 3.35
N GLY A 432 -7.75 23.60 2.04
CA GLY A 432 -6.87 24.39 1.16
C GLY A 432 -5.54 23.70 0.86
N VAL A 433 -5.25 22.55 1.46
CA VAL A 433 -4.03 21.78 1.19
C VAL A 433 -4.24 20.95 -0.08
N THR A 434 -3.38 21.14 -1.07
CA THR A 434 -3.37 20.35 -2.31
C THR A 434 -2.33 19.22 -2.18
N ASN A 435 -2.78 17.98 -2.04
CA ASN A 435 -1.93 16.82 -1.69
C ASN A 435 -2.52 15.53 -2.29
N ARG A 436 -1.67 14.51 -2.54
CA ARG A 436 -2.07 13.16 -2.97
C ARG A 436 -2.53 12.21 -1.86
N VAL A 437 -2.23 12.48 -0.58
CA VAL A 437 -2.78 11.74 0.58
C VAL A 437 -2.31 10.27 0.69
N PHE A 438 -0.99 10.01 0.63
CA PHE A 438 -0.47 8.62 0.52
C PHE A 438 -0.47 7.74 1.78
N TYR A 439 -0.36 8.33 2.97
CA TYR A 439 0.16 7.59 4.14
C TYR A 439 -0.74 7.59 5.38
N GLY A 440 -1.99 8.05 5.25
CA GLY A 440 -2.95 7.91 6.35
C GLY A 440 -3.51 6.50 6.48
N ASP A 441 -4.25 6.25 7.56
CA ASP A 441 -4.73 4.91 7.89
C ASP A 441 -6.10 4.65 7.26
N LEU A 442 -6.08 4.07 6.05
CA LEU A 442 -7.29 3.66 5.32
C LEU A 442 -8.15 2.66 6.10
N GLU A 443 -7.56 1.80 6.93
CA GLU A 443 -8.30 0.81 7.72
C GLU A 443 -9.13 1.52 8.81
N VAL A 444 -8.52 2.50 9.50
CA VAL A 444 -9.24 3.29 10.51
C VAL A 444 -10.31 4.16 9.84
N SER A 445 -10.00 4.77 8.70
CA SER A 445 -10.97 5.54 7.91
C SER A 445 -12.19 4.69 7.50
N GLN A 446 -11.96 3.49 6.96
CA GLN A 446 -13.03 2.55 6.64
C GLN A 446 -13.82 2.11 7.88
N ALA A 447 -13.16 1.91 9.02
CA ALA A 447 -13.83 1.54 10.26
C ALA A 447 -14.84 2.61 10.71
N TYR A 448 -14.52 3.90 10.55
CA TYR A 448 -15.48 4.99 10.76
C TYR A 448 -16.70 4.88 9.85
N LEU A 449 -16.48 4.67 8.55
CA LEU A 449 -17.58 4.53 7.59
C LEU A 449 -18.44 3.29 7.85
N LYS A 450 -17.83 2.17 8.24
CA LYS A 450 -18.53 0.93 8.58
C LYS A 450 -19.39 1.10 9.83
N ASN A 451 -18.83 1.70 10.89
CA ASN A 451 -19.61 1.98 12.10
C ASN A 451 -20.77 2.93 11.80
N LEU A 452 -20.56 3.95 10.95
CA LEU A 452 -21.62 4.85 10.50
C LEU A 452 -22.69 4.10 9.71
N GLN A 453 -22.29 3.20 8.81
CA GLN A 453 -23.21 2.35 8.04
C GLN A 453 -24.08 1.49 8.96
N ASP A 454 -23.49 0.84 9.96
CA ASP A 454 -24.21 0.01 10.94
C ASP A 454 -25.25 0.85 11.71
N ILE A 455 -24.88 2.04 12.20
CA ILE A 455 -25.80 2.97 12.89
C ILE A 455 -26.97 3.36 11.99
N LEU A 456 -26.71 3.72 10.73
CA LEU A 456 -27.74 4.19 9.79
C LEU A 456 -28.73 3.09 9.38
N ILE A 457 -28.30 1.83 9.41
CA ILE A 457 -29.16 0.66 9.13
C ILE A 457 -30.05 0.36 10.34
N GLU A 458 -29.53 0.49 11.57
CA GLU A 458 -30.28 0.20 12.79
C GLU A 458 -31.28 1.31 13.18
N GLU A 459 -30.95 2.57 12.88
CA GLU A 459 -31.76 3.72 13.27
C GLU A 459 -32.72 4.20 12.16
N GLU A 460 -33.99 4.44 12.50
CA GLU A 460 -34.98 5.02 11.55
C GLU A 460 -34.58 6.44 11.09
N LYS A 461 -33.89 7.21 11.94
CA LYS A 461 -33.38 8.55 11.65
C LYS A 461 -32.14 8.83 12.49
N THR A 462 -31.05 9.20 11.83
CA THR A 462 -29.81 9.64 12.49
C THR A 462 -29.65 11.14 12.30
N ASP A 463 -29.10 11.83 13.31
CA ASP A 463 -28.79 13.24 13.20
C ASP A 463 -27.71 13.47 12.12
N LEU A 464 -28.02 14.32 11.13
CA LEU A 464 -27.15 14.59 10.00
C LEU A 464 -25.80 15.20 10.45
N GLU A 465 -25.78 15.90 11.59
CA GLU A 465 -24.53 16.42 12.15
C GLU A 465 -23.60 15.29 12.62
N THR A 466 -24.13 14.26 13.27
CA THR A 466 -23.37 13.04 13.62
C THR A 466 -22.81 12.37 12.37
N VAL A 467 -23.60 12.23 11.31
CA VAL A 467 -23.15 11.65 10.04
C VAL A 467 -21.95 12.42 9.46
N LYS A 468 -22.05 13.76 9.41
CA LYS A 468 -20.96 14.62 8.91
C LYS A 468 -19.70 14.46 9.75
N GLN A 469 -19.83 14.40 11.08
CA GLN A 469 -18.70 14.25 11.99
C GLN A 469 -17.98 12.91 11.79
N GLU A 470 -18.69 11.81 11.56
CA GLU A 470 -18.06 10.51 11.30
C GLU A 470 -17.35 10.48 9.93
N VAL A 471 -17.94 11.08 8.89
CA VAL A 471 -17.26 11.23 7.59
C VAL A 471 -16.04 12.15 7.69
N GLU A 472 -16.14 13.22 8.47
CA GLU A 472 -15.00 14.11 8.72
C GLU A 472 -13.87 13.41 9.49
N LYS A 473 -14.19 12.56 10.49
CA LYS A 473 -13.18 11.71 11.14
C LYS A 473 -12.50 10.78 10.13
N ALA A 474 -13.28 10.11 9.26
CA ALA A 474 -12.73 9.26 8.21
C ALA A 474 -11.75 10.03 7.28
N LEU A 475 -12.08 11.26 6.89
CA LEU A 475 -11.21 12.15 6.12
C LEU A 475 -9.93 12.54 6.88
N MET A 476 -10.05 12.89 8.16
CA MET A 476 -8.91 13.31 8.97
C MET A 476 -7.88 12.20 9.15
N GLU A 477 -8.32 10.94 9.27
CA GLU A 477 -7.44 9.78 9.39
C GLU A 477 -6.56 9.55 8.14
N ILE A 478 -7.06 9.87 6.95
CA ILE A 478 -6.28 9.70 5.71
C ILE A 478 -5.40 10.89 5.40
N GLU A 479 -5.87 12.11 5.68
CA GLU A 479 -5.16 13.35 5.41
C GLU A 479 -3.97 13.57 6.37
N CYS A 480 -4.10 13.14 7.63
CA CYS A 480 -3.04 13.25 8.64
C CYS A 480 -2.44 14.67 8.76
N TYR A 481 -3.29 15.70 8.78
CA TYR A 481 -2.86 17.09 8.99
C TYR A 481 -2.70 17.47 10.47
N ASP A 482 -2.91 16.52 11.38
CA ASP A 482 -2.70 16.65 12.83
C ASP A 482 -3.38 17.89 13.43
N ARG A 483 -2.62 18.76 14.10
CA ARG A 483 -3.17 19.94 14.76
C ARG A 483 -3.50 21.03 13.77
N TYR A 484 -3.06 20.94 12.52
CA TYR A 484 -3.33 21.98 11.54
C TYR A 484 -4.83 22.21 11.33
N TYR A 485 -5.68 21.18 11.51
CA TYR A 485 -7.14 21.35 11.44
C TYR A 485 -7.69 22.46 12.35
N GLU A 486 -7.10 22.66 13.53
CA GLU A 486 -7.50 23.72 14.47
C GLU A 486 -7.05 25.12 14.02
N PHE A 487 -6.12 25.20 13.07
CA PHE A 487 -5.44 26.42 12.62
C PHE A 487 -5.61 26.71 11.12
N ILE A 488 -6.47 25.97 10.41
CA ILE A 488 -6.81 26.26 9.02
C ILE A 488 -7.31 27.71 8.92
N GLY A 489 -6.71 28.49 8.01
CA GLY A 489 -7.01 29.91 7.83
C GLY A 489 -6.51 30.84 8.95
N ARG A 490 -5.82 30.32 9.97
CA ARG A 490 -5.26 31.08 11.09
C ARG A 490 -3.82 30.67 11.39
N THR A 491 -2.93 30.99 10.45
CA THR A 491 -1.51 30.61 10.55
C THR A 491 -0.61 31.68 11.19
N TYR A 492 -1.15 32.88 11.43
CA TYR A 492 -0.47 33.97 12.11
C TYR A 492 -1.41 34.71 13.08
N PHE A 493 -0.81 35.51 13.96
CA PHE A 493 -1.47 36.18 15.07
C PHE A 493 -0.95 37.61 15.18
N GLU A 494 -1.87 38.57 15.31
CA GLU A 494 -1.51 39.96 15.60
C GLU A 494 -1.67 40.23 17.10
N VAL A 495 -0.60 40.65 17.76
CA VAL A 495 -0.61 41.01 19.19
C VAL A 495 0.12 42.33 19.36
N ASN A 496 -0.60 43.36 19.83
CA ASN A 496 -0.09 44.72 20.01
C ASN A 496 0.52 45.34 18.72
N GLY A 497 -0.04 45.02 17.55
CA GLY A 497 0.42 45.50 16.24
C GLY A 497 1.61 44.74 15.65
N GLU A 498 2.14 43.74 16.35
CA GLU A 498 3.20 42.85 15.85
C GLU A 498 2.62 41.52 15.37
N ILE A 499 3.21 40.93 14.33
CA ILE A 499 2.75 39.69 13.70
C ILE A 499 3.66 38.52 14.10
N TYR A 500 3.02 37.44 14.58
CA TYR A 500 3.68 36.20 14.98
C TYR A 500 3.13 35.03 14.17
N GLY A 501 4.00 34.10 13.76
CA GLY A 501 3.60 32.97 12.93
C GLY A 501 3.63 33.26 11.44
N ALA A 502 3.15 32.29 10.66
CA ALA A 502 3.35 32.21 9.22
C ALA A 502 2.33 33.04 8.44
N VAL A 503 2.84 34.04 7.72
CA VAL A 503 2.04 34.92 6.86
C VAL A 503 2.21 34.47 5.41
N PRO A 504 1.12 34.17 4.68
CA PRO A 504 1.19 33.88 3.25
C PRO A 504 1.76 35.05 2.43
N LYS A 505 2.42 34.75 1.30
CA LYS A 505 2.97 35.78 0.41
C LYS A 505 1.93 36.24 -0.60
N GLY A 506 1.23 37.34 -0.29
CA GLY A 506 0.14 37.83 -1.14
C GLY A 506 -1.00 36.81 -1.19
N ASN A 507 -1.40 36.40 -2.40
CA ASN A 507 -2.40 35.35 -2.57
C ASN A 507 -1.82 33.92 -2.61
N ASN A 508 -0.49 33.77 -2.59
CA ASN A 508 0.12 32.45 -2.68
C ASN A 508 -0.09 31.68 -1.37
N PRO A 509 -0.70 30.48 -1.42
CA PRO A 509 -0.99 29.68 -0.24
C PRO A 509 0.28 29.08 0.36
N LEU A 510 0.33 28.97 1.69
CA LEU A 510 1.38 28.21 2.38
C LEU A 510 1.36 26.75 1.89
N GLY A 511 2.51 26.21 1.49
CA GLY A 511 2.64 24.87 0.90
C GLY A 511 2.28 24.75 -0.59
N GLY A 512 1.96 25.87 -1.25
CA GLY A 512 1.61 25.90 -2.68
C GLY A 512 0.24 25.27 -2.94
N GLY A 513 0.03 24.77 -4.16
CA GLY A 513 -1.24 24.17 -4.57
C GLY A 513 -2.24 25.18 -5.12
N TYR A 514 -3.53 24.90 -4.95
CA TYR A 514 -4.59 25.72 -5.51
C TYR A 514 -4.52 27.18 -5.02
N GLY A 515 -4.39 28.12 -5.96
CA GLY A 515 -4.17 29.55 -5.69
C GLY A 515 -2.70 29.99 -5.81
N TYR A 516 -1.75 29.07 -6.01
CA TYR A 516 -0.37 29.42 -6.35
C TYR A 516 -0.29 30.11 -7.72
N GLU A 517 0.50 31.18 -7.84
CA GLU A 517 0.47 32.06 -9.01
C GLU A 517 1.45 31.64 -10.12
N GLU A 518 2.57 30.98 -9.79
CA GLU A 518 3.62 30.59 -10.75
C GLU A 518 3.44 29.16 -11.27
N ILE A 519 2.22 28.81 -11.69
CA ILE A 519 1.92 27.46 -12.18
C ILE A 519 2.25 27.33 -13.67
N PHE A 520 3.01 26.28 -14.02
CA PHE A 520 3.24 25.89 -15.40
C PHE A 520 2.09 25.04 -15.92
N THR A 521 1.73 25.24 -17.19
CA THR A 521 0.74 24.42 -17.90
C THR A 521 1.27 23.86 -19.22
N THR A 522 2.54 24.15 -19.53
CA THR A 522 3.26 23.67 -20.72
C THR A 522 4.78 23.90 -20.55
N GLY A 523 5.58 23.44 -21.52
CA GLY A 523 7.03 23.58 -21.56
C GLY A 523 7.59 23.29 -22.95
N ASP A 524 8.91 23.40 -23.13
CA ASP A 524 9.60 23.04 -24.38
C ASP A 524 9.47 21.54 -24.70
N TYR A 525 9.39 20.71 -23.66
CA TYR A 525 9.06 19.30 -23.72
C TYR A 525 7.81 19.03 -22.90
N VAL A 526 6.82 18.35 -23.48
CA VAL A 526 5.62 17.89 -22.77
C VAL A 526 5.64 16.38 -22.71
N VAL A 527 5.64 15.81 -21.50
CA VAL A 527 5.84 14.38 -21.25
C VAL A 527 4.73 13.79 -20.37
N GLU A 528 4.44 12.51 -20.57
CA GLU A 528 3.40 11.75 -19.84
C GLU A 528 3.91 10.42 -19.29
N THR A 529 5.09 9.98 -19.76
CA THR A 529 5.64 8.66 -19.45
C THR A 529 7.07 8.77 -18.95
N LYS A 530 7.51 7.75 -18.20
CA LYS A 530 8.89 7.58 -17.76
C LYS A 530 9.88 7.74 -18.91
N ASP A 531 9.66 7.06 -20.04
CA ASP A 531 10.62 7.06 -21.16
C ASP A 531 10.73 8.45 -21.78
N GLN A 532 9.59 9.14 -21.99
CA GLN A 532 9.60 10.52 -22.48
C GLN A 532 10.31 11.49 -21.52
N LEU A 533 10.12 11.34 -20.20
CA LEU A 533 10.82 12.16 -19.22
C LEU A 533 12.33 11.95 -19.30
N LEU A 534 12.79 10.71 -19.37
CA LEU A 534 14.22 10.38 -19.47
C LEU A 534 14.83 10.88 -20.79
N GLU A 535 14.11 10.75 -21.90
CA GLU A 535 14.51 11.30 -23.20
C GLU A 535 14.62 12.82 -23.16
N ALA A 536 13.62 13.52 -22.60
CA ALA A 536 13.63 14.97 -22.47
C ALA A 536 14.80 15.46 -21.60
N LEU A 537 15.06 14.81 -20.47
CA LEU A 537 16.20 15.11 -19.59
C LEU A 537 17.55 14.97 -20.28
N ALA A 538 17.66 14.03 -21.23
CA ALA A 538 18.90 13.79 -21.96
C ALA A 538 19.22 14.88 -23.00
N ILE A 539 18.21 15.59 -23.51
CA ILE A 539 18.37 16.54 -24.64
C ILE A 539 18.09 18.00 -24.28
N ALA A 540 17.38 18.25 -23.17
CA ALA A 540 17.04 19.59 -22.72
C ALA A 540 18.29 20.41 -22.36
N LYS A 541 18.21 21.71 -22.63
CA LYS A 541 19.28 22.69 -22.46
C LYS A 541 18.93 23.68 -21.36
N SER A 542 19.96 24.39 -20.90
CA SER A 542 19.81 25.49 -19.95
C SER A 542 18.78 26.52 -20.44
N GLY A 543 17.81 26.83 -19.59
CA GLY A 543 16.68 27.73 -19.88
C GLY A 543 15.42 27.04 -20.39
N GLU A 544 15.49 25.75 -20.75
CA GLU A 544 14.32 24.98 -21.24
C GLU A 544 13.52 24.34 -20.09
N VAL A 545 12.23 24.12 -20.35
CA VAL A 545 11.25 23.55 -19.42
C VAL A 545 10.83 22.16 -19.89
N ILE A 546 10.97 21.17 -19.02
CA ILE A 546 10.35 19.85 -19.16
C ILE A 546 9.07 19.86 -18.34
N PHE A 547 7.93 19.93 -19.01
CA PHE A 547 6.61 19.90 -18.40
C PHE A 547 6.04 18.48 -18.39
N ILE A 548 5.80 17.94 -17.20
CA ILE A 548 5.12 16.67 -16.99
C ILE A 548 3.63 16.96 -16.83
N LYS A 549 2.76 16.28 -17.58
CA LYS A 549 1.31 16.49 -17.44
C LYS A 549 0.82 16.20 -16.02
N GLY A 550 -0.12 17.01 -15.54
CA GLY A 550 -0.64 16.94 -14.16
C GLY A 550 -1.26 15.60 -13.75
N ASP A 551 -1.85 14.89 -14.70
CA ASP A 551 -2.44 13.57 -14.50
C ASP A 551 -1.46 12.41 -14.75
N ALA A 552 -0.22 12.71 -15.16
CA ALA A 552 0.78 11.70 -15.43
C ALA A 552 1.24 11.02 -14.13
N VAL A 553 1.42 9.71 -14.22
CA VAL A 553 1.98 8.85 -13.18
C VAL A 553 3.30 8.29 -13.68
N ILE A 554 4.40 8.86 -13.21
CA ILE A 554 5.77 8.49 -13.58
C ILE A 554 6.34 7.52 -12.54
N ASP A 555 6.22 6.23 -12.83
CA ASP A 555 6.84 5.17 -12.02
C ASP A 555 8.32 4.96 -12.39
N LEU A 556 9.20 5.34 -11.47
CA LEU A 556 10.66 5.20 -11.58
C LEU A 556 11.20 3.98 -10.83
N THR A 557 10.34 3.09 -10.33
CA THR A 557 10.73 1.93 -9.51
C THR A 557 11.73 0.99 -10.21
N ALA A 558 11.60 0.83 -11.52
CA ALA A 558 12.49 0.01 -12.34
C ALA A 558 13.85 0.67 -12.62
N ILE A 559 14.01 1.97 -12.33
CA ILE A 559 15.25 2.72 -12.56
C ILE A 559 16.19 2.52 -11.37
N LYS A 560 17.37 1.94 -11.63
CA LYS A 560 18.38 1.61 -10.60
C LYS A 560 19.45 2.69 -10.43
N GLU A 561 19.59 3.56 -11.41
CA GLU A 561 20.60 4.62 -11.48
C GLU A 561 20.00 5.95 -11.05
N THR A 562 20.82 6.84 -10.50
CA THR A 562 20.40 8.22 -10.23
C THR A 562 20.12 8.97 -11.53
N ILE A 563 18.96 9.63 -11.60
CA ILE A 563 18.56 10.43 -12.75
C ILE A 563 19.24 11.80 -12.68
N LYS A 564 19.98 12.18 -13.72
CA LYS A 564 20.69 13.47 -13.77
C LYS A 564 19.82 14.54 -14.41
N VAL A 565 19.85 15.74 -13.83
CA VAL A 565 19.25 16.96 -14.41
C VAL A 565 20.38 17.93 -14.71
N ASN A 566 20.55 18.30 -15.98
CA ASN A 566 21.60 19.22 -16.40
C ASN A 566 21.34 20.66 -15.93
N ASP A 567 22.38 21.49 -15.97
CA ASP A 567 22.34 22.87 -15.51
C ASP A 567 21.26 23.71 -16.22
N GLY A 568 20.55 24.55 -15.46
CA GLY A 568 19.59 25.52 -15.98
C GLY A 568 18.24 24.96 -16.42
N ILE A 569 17.96 23.68 -16.20
CA ILE A 569 16.68 23.05 -16.59
C ILE A 569 15.60 23.33 -15.53
N THR A 570 14.39 23.62 -15.98
CA THR A 570 13.19 23.58 -15.13
C THR A 570 12.42 22.29 -15.39
N ILE A 571 12.12 21.53 -14.34
CA ILE A 571 11.18 20.40 -14.39
C ILE A 571 9.90 20.85 -13.69
N ALA A 572 8.81 20.88 -14.45
CA ALA A 572 7.56 21.48 -14.00
C ALA A 572 6.36 20.54 -14.18
N SER A 573 5.34 20.77 -13.38
CA SER A 573 4.00 20.22 -13.54
C SER A 573 2.99 21.26 -13.00
N ASP A 574 1.69 20.96 -13.07
CA ASP A 574 0.62 21.92 -12.86
C ASP A 574 -0.07 21.86 -11.49
N ARG A 575 0.61 21.39 -10.41
CA ARG A 575 0.02 21.32 -9.06
C ARG A 575 -0.61 22.67 -8.69
N GLY A 576 -1.89 22.65 -8.36
CA GLY A 576 -2.72 23.82 -8.07
C GLY A 576 -3.63 24.29 -9.22
N ASN A 577 -3.35 23.90 -10.47
CA ASN A 577 -4.18 24.24 -11.62
C ASN A 577 -5.51 23.46 -11.57
N ASN A 578 -6.63 24.14 -11.37
CA ASN A 578 -7.96 23.52 -11.24
C ASN A 578 -8.03 22.36 -10.22
N GLY A 579 -7.24 22.43 -9.14
CA GLY A 579 -7.16 21.38 -8.13
C GLY A 579 -6.27 20.20 -8.48
N SER A 580 -5.50 20.27 -9.57
CA SER A 580 -4.45 19.29 -9.88
C SER A 580 -3.48 19.14 -8.71
N THR A 581 -3.12 17.91 -8.36
CA THR A 581 -2.01 17.63 -7.43
C THR A 581 -0.66 17.64 -8.14
N GLY A 582 -0.64 17.85 -9.46
CA GLY A 582 0.54 17.68 -10.28
C GLY A 582 0.87 16.22 -10.54
N ALA A 583 1.78 16.01 -11.48
CA ALA A 583 2.31 14.72 -11.84
C ALA A 583 2.83 13.98 -10.60
N LEU A 584 2.46 12.72 -10.49
CA LEU A 584 3.01 11.83 -9.47
C LEU A 584 4.30 11.21 -10.01
N VAL A 585 5.44 11.60 -9.44
CA VAL A 585 6.76 11.03 -9.74
C VAL A 585 7.24 10.22 -8.54
N PHE A 586 7.38 8.91 -8.68
CA PHE A 586 7.66 8.06 -7.53
C PHE A 586 8.60 6.90 -7.81
N SER A 587 9.18 6.34 -6.75
CA SER A 587 9.87 5.05 -6.77
C SER A 587 9.54 4.26 -5.52
N ASP A 588 9.03 3.04 -5.68
CA ASP A 588 8.85 2.08 -4.59
C ASP A 588 10.13 1.26 -4.34
N SER A 589 11.20 1.50 -5.12
CA SER A 589 12.51 0.88 -4.94
C SER A 589 13.39 1.72 -4.01
N PHE A 590 14.29 1.05 -3.28
CA PHE A 590 15.26 1.70 -2.38
C PHE A 590 16.49 2.25 -3.15
N VAL A 591 16.24 3.12 -4.13
CA VAL A 591 17.26 3.81 -4.95
C VAL A 591 17.47 5.23 -4.43
N THR A 592 18.71 5.69 -4.35
CA THR A 592 19.06 6.98 -3.75
C THR A 592 20.36 7.57 -4.31
N PRO A 593 20.44 8.89 -4.56
CA PRO A 593 19.29 9.79 -4.69
C PRO A 593 18.47 9.47 -5.94
N LEU A 594 17.19 9.86 -5.96
CA LEU A 594 16.34 9.72 -7.14
C LEU A 594 16.81 10.65 -8.27
N PHE A 595 17.03 11.93 -7.94
CA PHE A 595 17.53 12.97 -8.84
C PHE A 595 18.85 13.58 -8.34
N GLN A 596 19.80 13.78 -9.25
CA GLN A 596 20.98 14.60 -9.06
C GLN A 596 20.84 15.87 -9.90
N ALA A 597 20.65 17.01 -9.25
CA ALA A 597 20.45 18.29 -9.92
C ALA A 597 21.77 19.02 -10.18
N GLY A 598 21.90 19.58 -11.38
CA GLY A 598 22.93 20.54 -11.78
C GLY A 598 22.73 21.92 -11.14
N LYS A 599 23.50 22.90 -11.63
CA LYS A 599 23.41 24.30 -11.22
C LYS A 599 22.18 24.97 -11.83
N ASP A 600 21.60 25.96 -11.15
CA ASP A 600 20.52 26.80 -11.71
C ASP A 600 19.27 25.98 -12.12
N VAL A 601 19.01 24.85 -11.45
CA VAL A 601 17.86 23.97 -11.72
C VAL A 601 16.64 24.40 -10.90
N ARG A 602 15.44 24.26 -11.48
CA ARG A 602 14.16 24.45 -10.78
C ARG A 602 13.29 23.19 -10.84
N PHE A 603 12.70 22.81 -9.72
CA PHE A 603 11.60 21.84 -9.66
C PHE A 603 10.33 22.54 -9.19
N THR A 604 9.22 22.43 -9.94
CA THR A 604 7.97 23.07 -9.53
C THR A 604 6.70 22.30 -9.87
N GLY A 605 5.72 22.31 -8.98
CA GLY A 605 4.37 21.81 -9.26
C GLY A 605 4.24 20.28 -9.38
N ILE A 606 5.13 19.52 -8.74
CA ILE A 606 5.24 18.05 -8.83
C ILE A 606 4.98 17.41 -7.46
N THR A 607 4.34 16.24 -7.44
CA THR A 607 4.27 15.38 -6.25
C THR A 607 5.29 14.25 -6.33
N PHE A 608 6.21 14.20 -5.36
CA PHE A 608 7.24 13.18 -5.23
C PHE A 608 6.94 12.20 -4.10
N LYS A 609 7.06 10.89 -4.38
CA LYS A 609 6.85 9.82 -3.40
C LYS A 609 8.02 8.81 -3.39
N GLY A 610 8.60 8.59 -2.22
CA GLY A 610 9.63 7.60 -1.94
C GLY A 610 9.11 6.32 -1.28
N ALA A 611 9.99 5.33 -1.16
CA ALA A 611 9.65 3.97 -0.75
C ALA A 611 9.55 3.73 0.78
N ASP A 612 10.04 4.66 1.61
CA ASP A 612 10.20 4.41 3.06
C ASP A 612 9.67 5.56 3.92
N PRO A 613 8.34 5.64 4.13
CA PRO A 613 7.71 6.62 5.01
C PRO A 613 7.81 6.28 6.51
N GLU A 614 8.36 5.10 6.84
CA GLU A 614 8.26 4.51 8.17
C GLU A 614 9.19 5.15 9.20
N ARG A 615 8.75 5.12 10.46
CA ARG A 615 9.52 5.68 11.60
C ARG A 615 10.76 4.86 11.95
N ARG A 616 10.77 3.56 11.66
CA ARG A 616 11.91 2.64 11.90
C ARG A 616 12.50 2.67 13.33
N ILE A 617 11.70 2.98 14.36
CA ILE A 617 12.16 3.13 15.76
C ILE A 617 12.73 1.82 16.32
N GLU A 618 12.07 0.69 16.07
CA GLU A 618 12.54 -0.63 16.53
C GLU A 618 13.86 -1.01 15.84
N PHE A 619 13.97 -0.77 14.52
CA PHE A 619 15.19 -1.01 13.74
C PHE A 619 16.36 -0.17 14.24
N HIS A 620 16.16 1.14 14.45
CA HIS A 620 17.16 2.02 15.04
C HIS A 620 17.62 1.51 16.42
N SER A 621 16.67 1.15 17.29
CA SER A 621 16.99 0.66 18.63
C SER A 621 17.82 -0.62 18.60
N ARG A 622 17.41 -1.60 17.77
CA ARG A 622 18.12 -2.88 17.59
C ARG A 622 19.52 -2.72 17.00
N THR A 623 19.77 -1.69 16.20
CA THR A 623 21.04 -1.51 15.49
C THR A 623 22.00 -0.57 16.17
N LEU A 624 21.53 0.44 16.92
CA LEU A 624 22.37 1.51 17.45
C LEU A 624 22.31 1.69 18.97
N ILE A 625 21.37 1.06 19.69
CA ILE A 625 21.17 1.28 21.13
C ILE A 625 21.51 0.01 21.94
N GLY A 626 22.33 0.17 22.99
CA GLY A 626 22.66 -0.89 23.95
C GLY A 626 23.93 -1.68 23.60
N SER A 627 24.39 -2.52 24.53
CA SER A 627 25.63 -3.31 24.36
C SER A 627 25.50 -4.41 23.30
N GLU A 628 24.28 -4.87 23.02
CA GLU A 628 23.96 -5.93 22.05
C GLU A 628 23.51 -5.37 20.69
N ALA A 629 23.73 -4.08 20.43
CA ALA A 629 23.33 -3.44 19.20
C ALA A 629 24.02 -4.09 17.98
N LEU A 630 23.27 -4.35 16.91
CA LEU A 630 23.82 -5.00 15.71
C LEU A 630 24.91 -4.19 15.01
N GLY A 631 24.98 -2.89 15.26
CA GLY A 631 26.01 -1.98 14.75
C GLY A 631 25.53 -1.08 13.61
N ARG A 632 26.30 0.01 13.42
CA ARG A 632 26.05 1.04 12.40
C ARG A 632 26.01 0.48 10.98
N ASP A 633 26.85 -0.51 10.68
CA ASP A 633 26.89 -1.14 9.36
C ASP A 633 25.55 -1.79 9.01
N VAL A 634 24.85 -2.38 9.99
CA VAL A 634 23.52 -2.97 9.77
C VAL A 634 22.48 -1.88 9.54
N TYR A 635 22.53 -0.77 10.29
CA TYR A 635 21.62 0.34 10.11
C TYR A 635 21.66 0.92 8.67
N TYR A 636 22.86 1.10 8.12
CA TYR A 636 23.04 1.66 6.77
C TYR A 636 22.95 0.64 5.63
N ARG A 637 22.80 -0.67 5.91
CA ARG A 637 22.41 -1.65 4.89
C ARG A 637 20.99 -1.46 4.38
N LEU A 638 20.12 -0.80 5.16
CA LEU A 638 18.85 -0.27 4.65
C LEU A 638 19.13 1.09 3.99
N PRO A 639 18.98 1.24 2.65
CA PRO A 639 19.34 2.48 1.97
C PRO A 639 18.61 3.69 2.54
N ALA A 640 19.34 4.80 2.69
CA ALA A 640 18.84 6.06 3.19
C ALA A 640 18.43 6.92 1.97
N LEU A 641 17.14 7.17 1.82
CA LEU A 641 16.58 7.65 0.55
C LEU A 641 16.56 9.17 0.46
N ASP A 642 17.13 9.70 -0.60
CA ASP A 642 17.10 11.11 -0.99
C ASP A 642 16.25 11.30 -2.26
N CYS A 643 15.36 12.30 -2.31
CA CYS A 643 14.68 12.64 -3.58
C CYS A 643 15.62 13.43 -4.48
N ILE A 644 15.97 14.64 -4.06
CA ILE A 644 16.82 15.55 -4.85
C ILE A 644 18.13 15.76 -4.11
N LEU A 645 19.24 15.48 -4.80
CA LEU A 645 20.58 15.80 -4.33
C LEU A 645 21.23 16.85 -5.25
N THR A 646 21.90 17.84 -4.67
CA THR A 646 22.81 18.72 -5.42
C THR A 646 24.10 19.02 -4.67
N ASP A 647 25.15 19.28 -5.44
CA ASP A 647 26.43 19.85 -5.00
C ASP A 647 26.76 21.15 -5.76
N LYS A 648 25.74 21.79 -6.35
CA LYS A 648 25.82 22.99 -7.19
C LYS A 648 25.03 24.14 -6.57
N ASP A 649 25.25 25.36 -7.05
CA ASP A 649 24.53 26.55 -6.59
C ASP A 649 23.13 26.68 -7.21
N ASN A 650 22.29 27.51 -6.58
CA ASN A 650 21.05 28.04 -7.15
C ASN A 650 19.98 26.98 -7.51
N LEU A 651 19.80 25.97 -6.67
CA LEU A 651 18.62 25.09 -6.76
C LEU A 651 17.37 25.80 -6.21
N THR A 652 16.31 25.87 -7.01
CA THR A 652 14.97 26.31 -6.58
C THR A 652 14.02 25.12 -6.55
N VAL A 653 13.28 24.95 -5.46
CA VAL A 653 12.19 23.97 -5.38
C VAL A 653 10.96 24.64 -4.81
N ASP A 654 9.88 24.64 -5.58
CA ASP A 654 8.64 25.32 -5.19
C ASP A 654 7.37 24.59 -5.60
N ASN A 655 6.26 24.85 -4.91
CA ASN A 655 4.95 24.27 -5.25
C ASN A 655 4.93 22.73 -5.38
N CYS A 656 5.85 22.02 -4.73
CA CYS A 656 5.96 20.57 -4.78
C CYS A 656 5.43 19.91 -3.50
N GLU A 657 5.11 18.62 -3.59
CA GLU A 657 4.85 17.74 -2.45
C GLU A 657 5.95 16.69 -2.38
N PHE A 658 6.46 16.38 -1.18
CA PHE A 658 7.49 15.36 -0.98
C PHE A 658 7.18 14.47 0.21
N SER A 659 7.27 13.16 -0.02
CA SER A 659 7.08 12.21 1.08
C SER A 659 7.75 10.85 0.86
N GLY A 660 8.02 10.12 1.94
CA GLY A 660 8.60 8.77 1.86
C GLY A 660 10.12 8.68 1.66
N PHE A 661 10.86 9.76 1.90
CA PHE A 661 12.32 9.81 1.76
C PHE A 661 13.00 9.65 3.12
N SER A 662 13.53 8.46 3.38
CA SER A 662 14.06 8.08 4.70
C SER A 662 15.36 8.77 5.12
N HIS A 663 16.08 9.43 4.19
CA HIS A 663 17.15 10.36 4.54
C HIS A 663 16.67 11.79 4.48
N ALA A 664 16.46 12.35 3.27
CA ALA A 664 15.95 13.70 3.08
C ALA A 664 15.08 13.81 1.82
N ALA A 665 14.01 14.60 1.84
CA ALA A 665 13.38 14.96 0.56
C ALA A 665 14.35 15.77 -0.30
N ILE A 666 15.02 16.77 0.28
CA ILE A 666 16.05 17.54 -0.41
C ILE A 666 17.35 17.48 0.38
N PHE A 667 18.43 16.98 -0.23
CA PHE A 667 19.77 16.98 0.35
C PHE A 667 20.72 17.88 -0.43
N ILE A 668 21.19 18.94 0.21
CA ILE A 668 22.18 19.85 -0.34
C ILE A 668 23.54 19.52 0.24
N ARG A 669 24.38 18.89 -0.58
CA ARG A 669 25.73 18.53 -0.15
C ARG A 669 26.66 19.75 -0.13
N GLN A 670 26.54 20.58 -1.16
CA GLN A 670 27.31 21.81 -1.35
C GLN A 670 26.48 22.81 -2.17
N GLY A 671 26.84 24.09 -2.10
CA GLY A 671 26.25 25.15 -2.93
C GLY A 671 25.62 26.27 -2.12
N ASN A 672 25.34 27.39 -2.77
CA ASN A 672 24.74 28.57 -2.15
C ASN A 672 23.51 29.06 -2.93
N ASN A 673 22.78 29.97 -2.28
CA ASN A 673 21.59 30.63 -2.80
C ASN A 673 20.48 29.66 -3.22
N HIS A 674 20.31 28.59 -2.44
CA HIS A 674 19.17 27.69 -2.61
C HIS A 674 17.89 28.32 -2.10
N HIS A 675 16.76 28.05 -2.76
CA HIS A 675 15.46 28.59 -2.36
C HIS A 675 14.39 27.50 -2.40
N PHE A 676 13.83 27.19 -1.23
CA PHE A 676 12.81 26.15 -1.06
C PHE A 676 11.54 26.79 -0.51
N HIS A 677 10.50 26.92 -1.35
CA HIS A 677 9.31 27.65 -0.93
C HIS A 677 7.97 27.10 -1.42
N HIS A 678 6.92 27.28 -0.62
CA HIS A 678 5.57 26.85 -0.99
C HIS A 678 5.49 25.34 -1.30
N ASN A 679 6.23 24.51 -0.57
CA ASN A 679 6.17 23.05 -0.71
C ASN A 679 5.47 22.40 0.48
N PHE A 680 5.03 21.16 0.32
CA PHE A 680 4.57 20.31 1.41
C PHE A 680 5.50 19.11 1.60
N PHE A 681 6.22 19.07 2.73
CA PHE A 681 7.11 17.94 3.06
C PHE A 681 6.53 17.13 4.21
N HIS A 682 6.32 15.84 3.99
CA HIS A 682 5.77 14.99 5.04
C HIS A 682 6.22 13.54 5.00
N HIS A 683 6.06 12.84 6.13
CA HIS A 683 6.32 11.41 6.23
C HIS A 683 7.77 11.01 5.84
N ASN A 684 8.74 11.86 6.16
CA ASN A 684 10.17 11.56 6.05
C ASN A 684 10.67 11.18 7.46
N GLN A 685 10.45 9.94 7.89
CA GLN A 685 10.38 9.60 9.33
C GLN A 685 11.48 8.68 9.88
N ARG A 686 12.46 8.22 9.11
CA ARG A 686 13.39 7.21 9.66
C ARG A 686 14.12 7.72 10.91
N GLN A 687 13.98 7.02 12.02
CA GLN A 687 14.61 7.38 13.30
C GLN A 687 16.14 7.41 13.16
N GLY A 688 16.73 8.57 13.46
CA GLY A 688 18.16 8.86 13.27
C GLY A 688 18.49 9.57 11.95
N LEU A 689 17.53 9.67 11.01
CA LEU A 689 17.60 10.41 9.74
C LEU A 689 16.28 11.19 9.52
N GLY A 690 15.64 11.10 8.34
CA GLY A 690 14.27 11.56 8.09
C GLY A 690 14.08 13.08 8.06
N TYR A 691 14.56 13.73 7.01
CA TYR A 691 14.57 15.19 6.88
C TYR A 691 13.62 15.68 5.78
N GLY A 692 12.93 16.79 5.99
CA GLY A 692 12.34 17.53 4.87
C GLY A 692 13.47 18.10 4.00
N ILE A 693 14.28 18.96 4.59
CA ILE A 693 15.46 19.57 3.95
C ILE A 693 16.69 19.33 4.81
N CYS A 694 17.78 18.85 4.18
CA CYS A 694 19.07 18.62 4.84
C CYS A 694 20.19 19.39 4.14
N LEU A 695 20.98 20.14 4.91
CA LEU A 695 22.10 20.96 4.42
C LEU A 695 23.42 20.42 4.98
N ASP A 696 24.40 20.18 4.10
CA ASP A 696 25.81 19.99 4.50
C ASP A 696 26.56 21.31 4.35
N VAL A 697 27.56 21.44 3.47
CA VAL A 697 28.33 22.68 3.32
C VAL A 697 27.62 23.66 2.38
N SER A 698 26.49 24.23 2.83
CA SER A 698 25.60 24.98 1.94
C SER A 698 24.70 26.04 2.63
N THR A 699 24.17 26.97 1.84
CA THR A 699 23.24 28.01 2.32
C THR A 699 21.89 28.02 1.59
N ALA A 700 20.79 28.22 2.34
CA ALA A 700 19.44 28.21 1.79
C ALA A 700 18.49 29.23 2.44
N VAL A 701 17.48 29.64 1.66
CA VAL A 701 16.25 30.31 2.14
C VAL A 701 15.10 29.31 2.06
N ILE A 702 14.40 29.11 3.19
CA ILE A 702 13.37 28.08 3.36
C ILE A 702 12.10 28.75 3.87
N GLU A 703 11.10 28.95 3.02
CA GLU A 703 9.94 29.78 3.40
C GLU A 703 8.59 29.36 2.84
N TYR A 704 7.50 29.68 3.55
CA TYR A 704 6.12 29.39 3.13
C TYR A 704 5.81 27.89 2.93
N ASN A 705 6.58 26.98 3.53
CA ASN A 705 6.35 25.54 3.40
C ASN A 705 5.40 25.01 4.48
N LEU A 706 4.66 23.95 4.14
CA LEU A 706 3.97 23.10 5.10
C LEU A 706 4.88 21.90 5.42
N MET A 707 4.94 21.52 6.69
CA MET A 707 5.83 20.47 7.20
C MET A 707 5.10 19.61 8.22
N ASN A 708 5.12 18.29 8.05
CA ASN A 708 4.51 17.39 9.02
C ASN A 708 5.09 15.98 9.01
N ALA A 709 5.12 15.28 10.14
CA ALA A 709 5.60 13.90 10.20
C ALA A 709 6.97 13.71 9.54
N ASN A 710 7.89 14.66 9.70
CA ASN A 710 9.31 14.44 9.45
C ASN A 710 9.98 14.05 10.78
N ARG A 711 11.21 13.54 10.76
CA ARG A 711 11.98 13.48 12.01
C ARG A 711 12.57 14.83 12.39
N HIS A 712 13.15 15.53 11.41
CA HIS A 712 13.37 16.98 11.44
C HIS A 712 12.78 17.57 10.15
N ASP A 713 12.11 18.71 10.23
CA ASP A 713 11.61 19.40 9.05
C ASP A 713 12.79 20.03 8.27
N ILE A 714 13.74 20.61 9.01
CA ILE A 714 14.98 21.20 8.49
C ILE A 714 16.14 20.70 9.34
N ALA A 715 17.23 20.27 8.70
CA ALA A 715 18.45 19.87 9.37
C ALA A 715 19.70 20.43 8.66
N GLY A 716 20.76 20.64 9.44
CA GLY A 716 22.08 20.95 8.91
C GLY A 716 23.19 20.16 9.63
N THR A 717 24.25 19.78 8.90
CA THR A 717 25.40 19.09 9.49
C THR A 717 26.25 20.00 10.39
N GLY A 718 26.05 21.32 10.29
CA GLY A 718 26.73 22.35 11.07
C GLY A 718 28.21 22.49 10.78
N ARG A 719 28.67 21.98 9.63
CA ARG A 719 30.01 22.27 9.14
C ARG A 719 30.16 23.79 8.91
N PRO A 720 31.38 24.35 9.05
CA PRO A 720 31.61 25.73 8.65
C PRO A 720 31.12 26.00 7.23
N LYS A 721 30.58 27.20 6.97
CA LYS A 721 29.92 27.62 5.71
C LYS A 721 28.52 27.06 5.45
N SER A 722 27.91 26.39 6.43
CA SER A 722 26.50 26.00 6.36
C SER A 722 25.60 27.04 7.05
N GLY A 723 24.46 27.40 6.48
CA GLY A 723 23.50 28.27 7.17
C GLY A 723 22.14 28.38 6.48
N TYR A 724 21.11 28.76 7.21
CA TYR A 724 19.78 28.92 6.61
C TYR A 724 18.94 30.03 7.22
N TYR A 725 18.08 30.59 6.38
CA TYR A 725 16.91 31.37 6.78
C TYR A 725 15.69 30.46 6.70
N ALA A 726 14.92 30.39 7.79
CA ALA A 726 13.65 29.66 7.83
C ALA A 726 12.54 30.61 8.26
N SER A 727 11.61 30.94 7.36
CA SER A 727 10.54 31.89 7.67
C SER A 727 9.18 31.56 7.08
N ASN A 728 8.11 31.94 7.77
CA ASN A 728 6.74 31.69 7.31
C ASN A 728 6.42 30.22 7.02
N ASN A 729 7.11 29.27 7.66
CA ASN A 729 6.79 27.85 7.55
C ASN A 729 5.76 27.45 8.62
N VAL A 730 4.96 26.43 8.32
CA VAL A 730 4.03 25.81 9.27
C VAL A 730 4.45 24.38 9.54
N GLN A 731 4.83 24.10 10.79
CA GLN A 731 4.93 22.74 11.31
C GLN A 731 3.56 22.34 11.86
N MET A 732 2.97 21.27 11.33
CA MET A 732 1.54 20.95 11.47
C MET A 732 1.16 20.13 12.71
N GLY A 733 2.14 19.57 13.44
CA GLY A 733 1.89 18.96 14.75
C GLY A 733 2.70 17.71 15.06
N ILE A 734 3.09 16.92 14.06
CA ILE A 734 3.93 15.73 14.28
C ILE A 734 5.36 15.99 13.83
N SER A 735 6.30 15.66 14.73
CA SER A 735 7.70 15.46 14.43
C SER A 735 8.23 14.35 15.33
N LEU A 736 9.16 13.50 14.86
CA LEU A 736 9.75 12.45 15.73
C LEU A 736 10.81 12.98 16.69
N SER A 737 11.29 14.19 16.44
CA SER A 737 12.27 14.89 17.25
C SER A 737 12.06 16.39 17.09
N HIS A 738 12.99 17.22 17.54
CA HIS A 738 12.88 18.67 17.36
C HIS A 738 12.71 19.06 15.89
N CYS A 739 11.99 20.15 15.61
CA CYS A 739 11.50 20.47 14.28
C CYS A 739 12.64 20.94 13.36
N PHE A 740 13.37 21.99 13.76
CA PHE A 740 14.53 22.50 13.03
C PHE A 740 15.83 22.16 13.77
N ASP A 741 16.88 21.83 13.04
CA ASP A 741 18.13 21.31 13.59
C ASP A 741 19.38 21.90 12.91
N MET A 742 20.43 22.06 13.71
CA MET A 742 21.79 22.30 13.23
C MET A 742 22.77 21.56 14.15
N HIS A 743 23.45 20.56 13.60
CA HIS A 743 24.39 19.72 14.35
C HIS A 743 25.57 20.53 14.90
N GLY A 744 26.03 20.21 16.11
CA GLY A 744 27.26 20.73 16.69
C GLY A 744 28.49 19.88 16.37
N GLY A 745 29.68 20.36 16.74
CA GLY A 745 30.92 19.61 16.53
C GLY A 745 31.00 18.29 17.30
N SER A 746 30.27 18.15 18.42
CA SER A 746 30.12 16.87 19.12
C SER A 746 29.42 15.81 18.26
N ASP A 747 28.42 16.21 17.47
CA ASP A 747 27.66 15.30 16.60
C ASP A 747 28.51 14.80 15.43
N ARG A 748 29.46 15.63 15.00
CA ARG A 748 30.44 15.30 13.96
C ARG A 748 31.68 14.60 14.51
N GLY A 749 31.90 14.62 15.82
CA GLY A 749 33.11 14.11 16.46
C GLY A 749 34.38 14.86 16.02
N ASP A 750 34.27 16.13 15.64
CA ASP A 750 35.37 16.91 15.05
C ASP A 750 36.16 17.75 16.06
N GLY A 751 35.80 17.67 17.35
CA GLY A 751 36.47 18.38 18.44
C GLY A 751 36.15 19.88 18.53
N THR A 752 35.22 20.38 17.72
CA THR A 752 34.73 21.76 17.78
C THR A 752 33.40 21.86 18.52
N ASP A 753 32.94 23.08 18.78
CA ASP A 753 31.56 23.37 19.17
C ASP A 753 30.77 24.03 18.02
N ILE A 754 31.26 24.00 16.78
CA ILE A 754 30.68 24.78 15.68
C ILE A 754 29.35 24.18 15.23
N ALA A 755 28.33 25.02 15.02
CA ALA A 755 27.03 24.66 14.46
C ALA A 755 26.68 25.55 13.26
N GLY A 756 27.50 25.48 12.21
CA GLY A 756 27.35 26.30 11.00
C GLY A 756 27.77 27.75 11.18
N GLU A 757 27.48 28.56 10.16
CA GLU A 757 27.67 30.01 10.17
C GLU A 757 26.50 30.73 10.80
N TYR A 758 25.29 30.54 10.29
CA TYR A 758 24.09 31.20 10.80
C TYR A 758 22.83 30.32 10.74
N VAL A 759 21.91 30.57 11.67
CA VAL A 759 20.58 29.96 11.70
C VAL A 759 19.53 31.00 12.09
N ILE A 760 18.74 31.48 11.14
CA ILE A 760 17.80 32.59 11.35
C ILE A 760 16.38 32.09 11.13
N MET A 761 15.56 32.09 12.18
CA MET A 761 14.24 31.47 12.22
C MET A 761 13.19 32.48 12.66
N PHE A 762 12.31 32.92 11.75
CA PHE A 762 11.32 33.93 12.09
C PHE A 762 9.97 33.77 11.43
N ASN A 763 8.91 34.26 12.07
CA ASN A 763 7.55 34.15 11.55
C ASN A 763 7.14 32.71 11.19
N ASN A 764 7.63 31.69 11.89
CA ASN A 764 7.17 30.32 11.71
C ASN A 764 6.05 30.00 12.71
N LEU A 765 5.15 29.10 12.31
CA LEU A 765 4.14 28.50 13.18
C LEU A 765 4.57 27.08 13.56
N PHE A 766 4.74 26.83 14.85
CA PHE A 766 5.09 25.50 15.38
C PHE A 766 3.93 24.91 16.17
N LEU A 767 3.29 23.86 15.62
CA LEU A 767 2.20 23.13 16.28
C LEU A 767 2.67 21.90 17.07
N SER A 768 3.93 21.48 16.93
CA SER A 768 4.51 20.30 17.57
C SER A 768 4.60 20.38 19.11
N ASN A 769 4.63 19.20 19.73
CA ASN A 769 5.08 19.04 21.13
C ASN A 769 6.60 18.93 21.25
N GLU A 770 7.31 18.66 20.16
CA GLU A 770 8.76 18.65 20.14
C GLU A 770 9.33 20.07 20.14
N TYR A 771 10.61 20.22 20.52
CA TYR A 771 11.26 21.52 20.47
C TYR A 771 11.17 22.12 19.05
N PRO A 772 10.88 23.43 18.91
CA PRO A 772 10.90 24.08 17.59
C PRO A 772 12.31 24.08 16.99
N TYR A 773 13.32 24.18 17.86
CA TYR A 773 14.73 24.05 17.54
C TYR A 773 15.49 23.53 18.76
N TYR A 774 16.55 22.75 18.54
CA TYR A 774 17.43 22.27 19.61
C TYR A 774 18.87 22.69 19.35
N LEU A 775 19.43 23.53 20.22
CA LEU A 775 20.81 24.01 20.13
C LEU A 775 21.81 22.90 20.45
N ARG A 776 22.64 22.54 19.47
CA ARG A 776 23.65 21.46 19.60
C ARG A 776 25.09 21.93 19.52
N GLY A 777 25.32 23.18 19.12
CA GLY A 777 26.62 23.85 19.14
C GLY A 777 26.44 25.37 19.10
N THR A 778 27.49 26.09 18.72
CA THR A 778 27.53 27.55 18.61
C THR A 778 27.76 27.94 17.15
N PRO A 779 26.87 28.75 16.53
CA PRO A 779 27.12 29.26 15.18
C PRO A 779 28.36 30.15 15.19
N THR A 780 29.07 30.25 14.06
CA THR A 780 30.24 31.15 13.97
C THR A 780 29.88 32.62 13.79
N ASP A 781 28.65 32.91 13.35
CA ASP A 781 28.13 34.28 13.19
C ASP A 781 26.93 34.54 14.10
N THR A 782 25.74 34.01 13.81
CA THR A 782 24.55 34.30 14.62
C THR A 782 23.48 33.21 14.54
N GLN A 783 22.69 33.08 15.60
CA GLN A 783 21.43 32.35 15.59
C GLN A 783 20.32 33.27 16.11
N GLU A 784 19.25 33.40 15.34
CA GLU A 784 18.09 34.21 15.71
C GLU A 784 16.80 33.39 15.68
N PHE A 785 15.94 33.60 16.68
CA PHE A 785 14.62 32.99 16.78
C PHE A 785 13.60 34.03 17.25
N TYR A 786 12.80 34.59 16.33
CA TYR A 786 11.89 35.69 16.64
C TYR A 786 10.60 35.72 15.83
N ASN A 787 9.57 36.39 16.35
CA ASN A 787 8.24 36.50 15.74
C ASN A 787 7.59 35.15 15.39
N ASN A 788 8.02 34.06 16.02
CA ASN A 788 7.41 32.75 15.83
C ASN A 788 6.16 32.62 16.72
N ALA A 789 5.20 31.82 16.27
CA ALA A 789 4.02 31.43 17.04
C ALA A 789 4.15 29.95 17.44
N LEU A 790 4.04 29.66 18.73
CA LEU A 790 4.28 28.33 19.29
C LEU A 790 3.07 27.83 20.06
N TYR A 791 2.65 26.61 19.72
CA TYR A 791 1.52 25.93 20.34
C TYR A 791 1.65 25.80 21.86
N ASN A 792 2.86 25.47 22.33
CA ASN A 792 3.12 25.28 23.75
C ASN A 792 3.60 26.55 24.45
N ALA A 793 3.35 26.62 25.76
CA ALA A 793 3.89 27.66 26.61
C ALA A 793 5.42 27.53 26.74
N LEU A 794 6.13 28.63 26.95
CA LEU A 794 7.60 28.62 27.07
C LEU A 794 8.13 27.63 28.13
N GLY A 795 7.42 27.48 29.25
CA GLY A 795 7.80 26.57 30.34
C GLY A 795 7.55 25.08 30.06
N PHE A 796 7.01 24.73 28.89
CA PHE A 796 6.77 23.34 28.49
C PHE A 796 8.08 22.57 28.29
N TRP A 797 9.10 23.24 27.78
CA TRP A 797 10.43 22.67 27.56
C TRP A 797 11.47 23.26 28.53
N GLN A 798 12.62 22.59 28.64
CA GLN A 798 13.78 23.22 29.26
C GLN A 798 14.26 24.37 28.37
N LYS A 799 14.62 25.50 28.97
CA LYS A 799 15.03 26.68 28.19
C LYS A 799 16.43 26.56 27.59
N GLY A 800 17.33 25.79 28.21
CA GLY A 800 18.73 25.67 27.77
C GLY A 800 18.90 25.35 26.27
N PRO A 801 18.19 24.34 25.74
CA PRO A 801 18.22 24.02 24.31
C PRO A 801 17.76 25.11 23.34
N LEU A 802 17.05 26.15 23.79
CA LEU A 802 16.63 27.28 22.93
C LEU A 802 17.52 28.51 23.14
N TYR A 803 17.83 28.83 24.39
CA TYR A 803 18.51 30.09 24.76
C TYR A 803 20.03 29.95 24.88
N GLY A 804 20.57 28.72 24.86
CA GLY A 804 21.97 28.45 25.15
C GLY A 804 22.39 28.80 26.58
N SER A 805 23.64 28.53 26.90
CA SER A 805 24.24 28.82 28.21
C SER A 805 25.70 29.28 28.05
N GLY A 806 26.18 30.05 29.03
CA GLY A 806 27.57 30.54 29.07
C GLY A 806 27.93 31.39 27.85
N GLU A 807 29.12 31.15 27.30
CA GLU A 807 29.64 31.90 26.14
C GLU A 807 28.78 31.76 24.88
N ARG A 808 27.99 30.68 24.75
CA ARG A 808 27.10 30.48 23.59
C ARG A 808 26.05 31.58 23.45
N GLN A 809 25.61 32.17 24.58
CA GLN A 809 24.57 33.20 24.60
C GLN A 809 24.96 34.47 23.83
N LYS A 810 26.25 34.69 23.55
CA LYS A 810 26.72 35.84 22.77
C LYS A 810 26.26 35.82 21.30
N TYR A 811 25.97 34.63 20.77
CA TYR A 811 25.61 34.41 19.38
C TYR A 811 24.15 33.98 19.21
N ILE A 812 23.37 33.93 20.28
CA ILE A 812 22.01 33.36 20.28
C ILE A 812 21.02 34.42 20.74
N HIS A 813 20.10 34.80 19.84
CA HIS A 813 19.10 35.83 20.07
C HIS A 813 17.69 35.24 19.94
N VAL A 814 16.99 35.11 21.07
CA VAL A 814 15.61 34.61 21.14
C VAL A 814 14.73 35.69 21.74
N TYR A 815 13.88 36.30 20.93
CA TYR A 815 13.09 37.47 21.33
C TYR A 815 11.77 37.56 20.56
N ASN A 816 10.80 38.28 21.11
CA ASN A 816 9.48 38.51 20.49
C ASN A 816 8.85 37.23 19.91
N ASN A 817 8.69 36.18 20.70
CA ASN A 817 7.94 35.00 20.26
C ASN A 817 6.63 34.88 21.02
N LEU A 818 5.57 34.46 20.32
CA LEU A 818 4.25 34.24 20.90
C LEU A 818 4.12 32.77 21.29
N PHE A 819 4.06 32.50 22.58
CA PHE A 819 3.89 31.15 23.12
C PHE A 819 2.45 30.90 23.56
N ASN A 820 2.07 29.63 23.66
CA ASN A 820 0.78 29.16 24.16
C ASN A 820 -0.42 29.57 23.28
N ILE A 821 -0.29 29.48 21.95
CA ILE A 821 -1.37 29.85 21.00
C ILE A 821 -2.57 28.91 21.01
N LYS A 822 -2.51 27.78 21.73
CA LYS A 822 -3.61 26.82 21.88
C LYS A 822 -4.78 27.29 22.75
N GLY A 823 -4.65 28.43 23.44
CA GLY A 823 -5.67 28.94 24.35
C GLY A 823 -5.64 30.45 24.49
N GLU A 824 -6.54 30.99 25.33
CA GLU A 824 -6.76 32.44 25.47
C GLU A 824 -5.59 33.21 26.11
N ASN A 825 -4.59 32.52 26.66
CA ASN A 825 -3.47 33.10 27.41
C ASN A 825 -2.16 33.09 26.59
N ALA A 826 -2.22 33.41 25.30
CA ALA A 826 -1.01 33.52 24.49
C ALA A 826 -0.12 34.66 25.02
N THR A 827 1.19 34.40 25.16
CA THR A 827 2.12 35.34 25.81
C THR A 827 3.30 35.64 24.91
N VAL A 828 3.55 36.93 24.72
CA VAL A 828 4.77 37.41 24.05
C VAL A 828 5.92 37.36 25.05
N VAL A 829 6.96 36.61 24.70
CA VAL A 829 8.23 36.60 25.42
C VAL A 829 9.18 37.52 24.67
N LYS A 830 9.54 38.62 25.33
CA LYS A 830 10.46 39.63 24.80
C LYS A 830 11.90 39.17 24.88
#